data_AF-R7R078-F1
#
_entry.id   AF-R7R078-F1
#
_cell.length_a   1.000
_cell.length_b   1.000
_cell.length_c   1.000
_cell.angle_alpha   90.00
_cell.angle_beta   90.00
_cell.angle_gamma   90.00
#
_symmetry.space_group_name_H-M   'P 1'
#
loop_
_entity.id
_entity.type
_entity.pdbx_description
1 polymer ?
#
loop_
_entity_poly.entity_id
_entity_poly.type
_entity_poly.pdbx_seq_one_letter_code
_entity_poly.pdbx_strand_id
1 'polypeptide(L)'
;MSYQDIYREKNEEVAERCELVMNRIAEIEKEEAAGEPYISYFKKVSRFILLNREILKKEESGELDHRSLAECEEWNEKLYEDILPEHYEASYANPAYAVKTLGETFGGILSFLYAEIRAMIPYAFEGRKYNITILAELFCEVYGCFTDEEGVSEKTVEQAVYWFFHDYSEVFTEESVQGMVDPDLDFFTRIIMEKDLNDLTYLYRYGAYITKDELGIASYLNQMEESKIQAMADTYTEGYRIGFVLGGKDLSIKDTVCVEYPIGFERMVRAAIRNFEKMDLKPTIYREAVSSFTNRGNSKRGCYSVSPNKQYDYDHKSDRAFYLDKAFVERRLETLKTAYEAHKEQAYGHAGPAVIEVFGEAPFAPVNKKEAKQYSEKQNQLNVYHASQSGQITNQYIKGEERSFTIIAYPIPSIGDKFKEIFAETVKINTLDYKLYQEMQQKIIDVLNTGVKAHVKGKEGVNNTDLTVSLYPLKDPDKEAIFENCVADVNIPVGEVFTSPVLQGTDGVLHVTKVYLNGLQYKDLTITFKDGMIQEYGCANFADEAENKAYVHENVLMHHETLPIGEFAIGTNTTAYRMARDYQIEDTLPILIAEKTGPHFAVGDTCYSHAEDTPVFNPDGKEIVARDNEVSILRKEDPAKAYFNCHTDITIPIPISRSRIMNSARSR
;
A
#
# COMPACT_ATOMS: atom_id res chain seq x y z
N MET A 1 -8.03 27.48 0.42
CA MET A 1 -7.00 27.68 -0.62
C MET A 1 -7.14 26.49 -1.58
N SER A 2 -6.74 26.56 -2.86
CA SER A 2 -6.74 25.35 -3.73
C SER A 2 -5.32 24.77 -3.87
N TYR A 3 -5.19 23.56 -4.41
CA TYR A 3 -3.87 22.99 -4.70
C TYR A 3 -3.03 23.90 -5.61
N GLN A 4 -3.68 24.62 -6.54
CA GLN A 4 -3.02 25.56 -7.44
C GLN A 4 -2.45 26.76 -6.70
N ASP A 5 -3.17 27.27 -5.69
CA ASP A 5 -2.69 28.35 -4.84
C ASP A 5 -1.46 27.90 -4.01
N ILE A 6 -1.47 26.67 -3.50
CA ILE A 6 -0.37 26.08 -2.73
C ILE A 6 0.88 25.93 -3.59
N TYR A 7 0.74 25.41 -4.82
CA TYR A 7 1.89 25.25 -5.71
C TYR A 7 2.35 26.54 -6.39
N ARG A 8 1.51 27.58 -6.45
CA ARG A 8 1.82 28.82 -7.17
C ARG A 8 3.14 29.44 -6.71
N GLU A 9 3.32 29.64 -5.41
CA GLU A 9 4.52 30.30 -4.87
C GLU A 9 5.79 29.51 -5.24
N LYS A 10 5.82 28.21 -4.92
CA LYS A 10 6.94 27.32 -5.28
C LYS A 10 7.18 27.27 -6.80
N ASN A 11 6.12 27.30 -7.61
CA ASN A 11 6.22 27.29 -9.07
C ASN A 11 6.76 28.60 -9.65
N GLU A 12 6.43 29.74 -9.05
CA GLU A 12 6.95 31.05 -9.45
C GLU A 12 8.45 31.16 -9.12
N GLU A 13 8.87 30.65 -7.96
CA GLU A 13 10.28 30.63 -7.52
C GLU A 13 11.21 29.87 -8.49
N VAL A 14 10.71 28.80 -9.11
CA VAL A 14 11.50 27.96 -10.03
C VAL A 14 11.22 28.22 -11.51
N ALA A 15 10.36 29.18 -11.87
CA ALA A 15 9.91 29.34 -13.25
C ALA A 15 11.07 29.57 -14.25
N GLU A 16 12.00 30.47 -13.91
CA GLU A 16 13.18 30.74 -14.75
C GLU A 16 14.13 29.54 -14.81
N ARG A 17 14.40 28.91 -13.66
CA ARG A 17 15.23 27.70 -13.56
C ARG A 17 14.67 26.56 -14.41
N CYS A 18 13.35 26.35 -14.35
CA CYS A 18 12.64 25.34 -15.13
C CYS A 18 12.84 25.56 -16.64
N GLU A 19 12.64 26.78 -17.13
CA GLU A 19 12.84 27.07 -18.55
C GLU A 19 14.30 26.91 -18.97
N LEU A 20 15.27 27.34 -18.14
CA LEU A 20 16.70 27.17 -18.41
C LEU A 20 17.10 25.69 -18.48
N VAL A 21 16.73 24.89 -17.48
CA VAL A 21 17.08 23.46 -17.45
C VAL A 21 16.40 22.69 -18.57
N MET A 22 15.15 22.99 -18.89
CA MET A 22 14.43 22.35 -20.00
C MET A 22 15.04 22.69 -21.36
N ASN A 23 15.54 23.91 -21.55
CA ASN A 23 16.26 24.29 -22.76
C ASN A 23 17.62 23.58 -22.84
N ARG A 24 18.32 23.45 -21.71
CA ARG A 24 19.56 22.67 -21.64
C ARG A 24 19.33 21.19 -22.00
N ILE A 25 18.26 20.58 -21.52
CA ILE A 25 17.90 19.18 -21.85
C ILE A 25 17.61 19.02 -23.36
N ALA A 26 16.97 20.02 -23.98
CA ALA A 26 16.75 20.01 -25.43
C ALA A 26 18.04 20.14 -26.26
N GLU A 27 19.12 20.68 -25.67
CA GLU A 27 20.47 20.65 -26.25
C GLU A 27 21.13 19.29 -26.03
N ILE A 28 21.06 18.74 -24.81
CA ILE A 28 21.60 17.41 -24.45
C ILE A 28 21.09 16.33 -25.41
N GLU A 29 19.81 16.38 -25.80
CA GLU A 29 19.21 15.45 -26.76
C GLU A 29 19.95 15.38 -28.12
N LYS A 30 20.65 16.45 -28.48
CA LYS A 30 21.35 16.62 -29.77
C LYS A 30 22.87 16.52 -29.65
N GLU A 31 23.40 16.50 -28.44
CA GLU A 31 24.84 16.47 -28.18
C GLU A 31 25.40 15.06 -28.29
N GLU A 32 26.70 14.97 -28.63
CA GLU A 32 27.45 13.71 -28.69
C GLU A 32 28.41 13.50 -27.50
N ALA A 33 28.45 14.46 -26.56
CA ALA A 33 29.54 14.63 -25.61
C ALA A 33 29.67 13.50 -24.56
N ALA A 34 28.58 12.84 -24.16
CA ALA A 34 28.61 11.75 -23.19
C ALA A 34 29.27 10.46 -23.72
N GLY A 35 29.45 10.35 -25.04
CA GLY A 35 30.06 9.18 -25.69
C GLY A 35 29.26 7.88 -25.57
N GLU A 36 29.72 6.85 -26.30
CA GLU A 36 29.13 5.50 -26.22
C GLU A 36 29.66 4.76 -24.97
N PRO A 37 28.82 3.98 -24.26
CA PRO A 37 27.43 3.65 -24.57
C PRO A 37 26.38 4.62 -23.99
N TYR A 38 26.78 5.61 -23.20
CA TYR A 38 25.89 6.41 -22.35
C TYR A 38 24.99 7.38 -23.11
N ILE A 39 25.44 7.81 -24.29
CA ILE A 39 24.70 8.78 -25.09
C ILE A 39 23.29 8.33 -25.46
N SER A 40 23.11 7.05 -25.78
CA SER A 40 21.80 6.51 -26.13
C SER A 40 20.81 6.62 -24.98
N TYR A 41 21.29 6.47 -23.74
CA TYR A 41 20.51 6.70 -22.52
C TYR A 41 20.12 8.18 -22.40
N PHE A 42 21.09 9.10 -22.41
CA PHE A 42 20.81 10.52 -22.18
C PHE A 42 19.90 11.12 -23.24
N LYS A 43 20.01 10.70 -24.50
CA LYS A 43 19.09 11.11 -25.56
C LYS A 43 17.67 10.60 -25.32
N LYS A 44 17.52 9.33 -24.95
CA LYS A 44 16.20 8.74 -24.67
C LYS A 44 15.53 9.42 -23.47
N VAL A 45 16.26 9.60 -22.38
CA VAL A 45 15.73 10.23 -21.16
C VAL A 45 15.44 11.72 -21.37
N SER A 46 16.26 12.44 -22.15
CA SER A 46 15.98 13.84 -22.52
C SER A 46 14.65 13.97 -23.26
N ARG A 47 14.37 13.11 -24.24
CA ARG A 47 13.08 13.10 -24.95
C ARG A 47 11.91 12.86 -24.00
N PHE A 48 12.08 11.94 -23.06
CA PHE A 48 11.07 11.65 -22.06
C PHE A 48 10.82 12.85 -21.12
N ILE A 49 11.85 13.55 -20.67
CA ILE A 49 11.69 14.79 -19.87
C ILE A 49 10.97 15.87 -20.69
N LEU A 50 11.32 16.05 -21.96
CA LEU A 50 10.66 17.01 -22.85
C LEU A 50 9.19 16.66 -23.12
N LEU A 51 8.85 15.37 -23.19
CA LEU A 51 7.45 14.93 -23.26
C LEU A 51 6.67 15.38 -22.01
N ASN A 52 7.26 15.28 -20.82
CA ASN A 52 6.64 15.77 -19.58
C ASN A 52 6.55 17.31 -19.53
N ARG A 53 7.50 18.02 -20.14
CA ARG A 53 7.42 19.48 -20.33
C ARG A 53 6.18 19.88 -21.14
N GLU A 54 5.83 19.11 -22.17
CA GLU A 54 4.63 19.37 -22.98
C GLU A 54 3.35 19.19 -22.15
N ILE A 55 3.29 18.18 -21.28
CA ILE A 55 2.16 17.97 -20.35
C ILE A 55 2.05 19.12 -19.37
N LEU A 56 3.16 19.55 -18.76
CA LEU A 56 3.16 20.67 -17.82
C LEU A 56 2.63 21.96 -18.48
N LYS A 57 3.04 22.25 -19.73
CA LYS A 57 2.50 23.40 -20.48
C LYS A 57 0.99 23.28 -20.74
N LYS A 58 0.51 22.07 -21.01
CA LYS A 58 -0.93 21.80 -21.18
C LYS A 58 -1.69 21.94 -19.87
N GLU A 59 -1.08 21.59 -18.74
CA GLU A 59 -1.66 21.80 -17.42
C GLU A 59 -1.80 23.30 -17.13
N GLU A 60 -0.74 24.06 -17.33
CA GLU A 60 -0.71 25.52 -17.08
C GLU A 60 -1.68 26.31 -17.97
N SER A 61 -1.92 25.84 -19.20
CA SER A 61 -2.86 26.45 -20.14
C SER A 61 -4.30 25.94 -19.99
N GLY A 62 -4.54 24.92 -19.16
CA GLY A 62 -5.85 24.25 -19.01
C GLY A 62 -6.23 23.34 -20.18
N GLU A 63 -5.33 23.12 -21.14
CA GLU A 63 -5.59 22.25 -22.31
C GLU A 63 -5.80 20.77 -21.93
N LEU A 64 -5.27 20.31 -20.77
CA LEU A 64 -5.45 18.92 -20.34
C LEU A 64 -6.92 18.52 -20.13
N ASP A 65 -7.79 19.49 -19.84
CA ASP A 65 -9.22 19.29 -19.62
C ASP A 65 -10.05 19.27 -20.91
N HIS A 66 -9.44 19.54 -22.06
CA HIS A 66 -10.12 19.68 -23.35
C HIS A 66 -9.66 18.65 -24.40
N ARG A 67 -8.90 17.65 -23.97
CA ARG A 67 -8.42 16.55 -24.82
C ARG A 67 -9.56 15.61 -25.18
N SER A 68 -9.55 15.12 -26.42
CA SER A 68 -10.38 14.00 -26.83
C SER A 68 -9.92 12.69 -26.19
N LEU A 69 -10.81 11.68 -26.14
CA LEU A 69 -10.45 10.35 -25.63
C LEU A 69 -9.29 9.74 -26.41
N ALA A 70 -9.27 9.88 -27.74
CA ALA A 70 -8.19 9.36 -28.58
C ALA A 70 -6.83 10.01 -28.26
N GLU A 71 -6.82 11.32 -28.01
CA GLU A 71 -5.60 12.00 -27.54
C GLU A 71 -5.20 11.48 -26.15
N CYS A 72 -6.14 11.32 -25.23
CA CYS A 72 -5.85 10.77 -23.90
C CYS A 72 -5.24 9.36 -23.97
N GLU A 73 -5.79 8.47 -24.80
CA GLU A 73 -5.27 7.12 -25.03
C GLU A 73 -3.87 7.14 -25.66
N GLU A 74 -3.64 8.01 -26.65
CA GLU A 74 -2.34 8.17 -27.29
C GLU A 74 -1.26 8.63 -26.29
N TRP A 75 -1.56 9.60 -25.44
CA TRP A 75 -0.64 10.06 -24.40
C TRP A 75 -0.40 8.99 -23.32
N ASN A 76 -1.44 8.25 -22.95
CA ASN A 76 -1.33 7.15 -21.98
C ASN A 76 -0.39 6.04 -22.49
N GLU A 77 -0.44 5.70 -23.78
CA GLU A 77 0.50 4.74 -24.38
C GLU A 77 1.91 5.34 -24.43
N LYS A 78 2.09 6.52 -25.03
CA LYS A 78 3.41 7.17 -25.18
C LYS A 78 4.16 7.35 -23.87
N LEU A 79 3.44 7.67 -22.80
CA LEU A 79 4.05 7.92 -21.50
C LEU A 79 4.57 6.64 -20.85
N TYR A 80 3.97 5.48 -21.12
CA TYR A 80 4.25 4.23 -20.40
C TYR A 80 4.83 3.11 -21.28
N GLU A 81 4.86 3.27 -22.60
CA GLU A 81 5.20 2.24 -23.60
C GLU A 81 6.44 1.42 -23.22
N ASP A 82 7.51 2.09 -22.78
CA ASP A 82 8.80 1.45 -22.60
C ASP A 82 8.94 0.70 -21.28
N ILE A 83 7.97 0.82 -20.37
CA ILE A 83 7.91 0.00 -19.16
C ILE A 83 6.83 -1.08 -19.22
N LEU A 84 6.02 -1.13 -20.27
CA LEU A 84 5.03 -2.20 -20.45
C LEU A 84 5.73 -3.57 -20.57
N PRO A 85 5.10 -4.66 -20.10
CA PRO A 85 5.74 -5.99 -20.03
C PRO A 85 6.39 -6.45 -21.33
N GLU A 86 5.77 -6.16 -22.47
CA GLU A 86 6.25 -6.49 -23.83
C GLU A 86 7.51 -5.74 -24.27
N HIS A 87 7.80 -4.59 -23.66
CA HIS A 87 8.92 -3.70 -24.02
C HIS A 87 9.97 -3.59 -22.91
N TYR A 88 9.62 -3.99 -21.69
CA TYR A 88 10.44 -3.78 -20.50
C TYR A 88 11.83 -4.44 -20.57
N GLU A 89 11.98 -5.58 -21.23
CA GLU A 89 13.29 -6.24 -21.43
C GLU A 89 14.29 -5.42 -22.27
N ALA A 90 13.82 -4.40 -22.98
CA ALA A 90 14.65 -3.46 -23.76
C ALA A 90 14.62 -2.02 -23.21
N SER A 91 14.19 -1.85 -21.95
CA SER A 91 14.04 -0.54 -21.32
C SER A 91 15.24 -0.17 -20.47
N TYR A 92 15.64 1.10 -20.47
CA TYR A 92 16.61 1.60 -19.49
C TYR A 92 16.06 1.60 -18.06
N ALA A 93 14.74 1.47 -17.88
CA ALA A 93 14.13 1.26 -16.58
C ALA A 93 14.20 -0.19 -16.12
N ASN A 94 14.76 -1.10 -16.92
CA ASN A 94 15.04 -2.46 -16.48
C ASN A 94 16.52 -2.55 -16.06
N PRO A 95 16.83 -2.78 -14.77
CA PRO A 95 18.21 -2.79 -14.29
C PRO A 95 19.11 -3.78 -15.04
N ALA A 96 18.57 -4.94 -15.45
CA ALA A 96 19.34 -5.93 -16.22
C ALA A 96 19.69 -5.42 -17.63
N TYR A 97 18.77 -4.73 -18.30
CA TYR A 97 19.05 -4.12 -19.59
C TYR A 97 20.01 -2.94 -19.47
N ALA A 98 19.81 -2.09 -18.46
CA ALA A 98 20.67 -0.93 -18.21
C ALA A 98 22.11 -1.36 -17.89
N VAL A 99 22.33 -2.33 -17.02
CA VAL A 99 23.68 -2.88 -16.74
C VAL A 99 24.30 -3.55 -17.96
N LYS A 100 23.51 -4.32 -18.72
CA LYS A 100 23.99 -4.95 -19.95
C LYS A 100 24.48 -3.94 -21.00
N THR A 101 23.83 -2.78 -21.10
CA THR A 101 24.10 -1.78 -22.15
C THR A 101 25.03 -0.66 -21.71
N LEU A 102 24.95 -0.24 -20.45
CA LEU A 102 25.68 0.88 -19.86
C LEU A 102 26.81 0.43 -18.92
N GLY A 103 26.99 -0.88 -18.72
CA GLY A 103 28.02 -1.46 -17.86
C GLY A 103 27.61 -1.59 -16.40
N GLU A 104 28.36 -2.43 -15.66
CA GLU A 104 28.09 -2.75 -14.25
C GLU A 104 28.23 -1.54 -13.32
N THR A 105 29.13 -0.61 -13.63
CA THR A 105 29.40 0.57 -12.80
C THR A 105 28.24 1.56 -12.79
N PHE A 106 27.67 1.89 -13.96
CA PHE A 106 26.69 2.98 -14.06
C PHE A 106 25.28 2.52 -14.44
N GLY A 107 25.12 1.32 -15.01
CA GLY A 107 23.82 0.87 -15.49
C GLY A 107 22.75 0.82 -14.39
N GLY A 108 23.10 0.38 -13.19
CA GLY A 108 22.17 0.34 -12.06
C GLY A 108 21.69 1.73 -11.63
N ILE A 109 22.60 2.68 -11.41
CA ILE A 109 22.24 4.04 -10.96
C ILE A 109 21.55 4.85 -12.05
N LEU A 110 21.86 4.61 -13.33
CA LEU A 110 21.14 5.23 -14.45
C LEU A 110 19.74 4.63 -14.65
N SER A 111 19.55 3.33 -14.39
CA SER A 111 18.23 2.70 -14.34
C SER A 111 17.37 3.33 -13.24
N PHE A 112 17.95 3.48 -12.05
CA PHE A 112 17.34 4.19 -10.93
C PHE A 112 16.96 5.63 -11.29
N LEU A 113 17.90 6.40 -11.84
CA LEU A 113 17.65 7.79 -12.21
C LEU A 113 16.50 7.90 -13.21
N TYR A 114 16.42 6.98 -14.18
CA TYR A 114 15.31 6.98 -15.11
C TYR A 114 13.99 6.67 -14.41
N ALA A 115 13.94 5.68 -13.52
CA ALA A 115 12.75 5.39 -12.71
C ALA A 115 12.31 6.58 -11.83
N GLU A 116 13.24 7.36 -11.27
CA GLU A 116 12.92 8.61 -10.56
C GLU A 116 12.38 9.69 -11.50
N ILE A 117 12.97 9.87 -12.67
CA ILE A 117 12.50 10.83 -13.68
C ILE A 117 11.07 10.51 -14.13
N ARG A 118 10.64 9.24 -14.10
CA ARG A 118 9.24 8.88 -14.41
C ARG A 118 8.22 9.42 -13.43
N ALA A 119 8.64 9.84 -12.22
CA ALA A 119 7.76 10.60 -11.31
C ALA A 119 7.33 11.96 -11.90
N MET A 120 8.02 12.48 -12.94
CA MET A 120 7.60 13.68 -13.65
C MET A 120 6.22 13.55 -14.30
N ILE A 121 5.75 12.33 -14.64
CA ILE A 121 4.43 12.14 -15.24
C ILE A 121 3.35 12.73 -14.33
N PRO A 122 3.09 12.17 -13.13
CA PRO A 122 2.06 12.72 -12.24
C PRO A 122 2.35 14.16 -11.82
N TYR A 123 3.62 14.54 -11.62
CA TYR A 123 3.97 15.93 -11.28
C TYR A 123 3.56 16.91 -12.37
N ALA A 124 3.67 16.55 -13.66
CA ALA A 124 3.27 17.41 -14.77
C ALA A 124 1.76 17.59 -14.84
N PHE A 125 0.99 16.51 -14.61
CA PHE A 125 -0.46 16.59 -14.51
C PHE A 125 -0.94 17.40 -13.29
N GLU A 126 -0.23 17.35 -12.17
CA GLU A 126 -0.58 18.12 -10.97
C GLU A 126 -0.05 19.57 -10.98
N GLY A 127 0.72 19.95 -12.00
CA GLY A 127 1.34 21.28 -12.07
C GLY A 127 2.47 21.48 -11.06
N ARG A 128 3.11 20.41 -10.58
CA ARG A 128 4.24 20.46 -9.63
C ARG A 128 5.56 20.80 -10.34
N LYS A 129 5.66 22.05 -10.82
CA LYS A 129 6.83 22.55 -11.56
C LYS A 129 8.11 22.48 -10.74
N TYR A 130 8.03 22.74 -9.43
CA TYR A 130 9.18 22.64 -8.52
C TYR A 130 9.84 21.25 -8.59
N ASN A 131 9.07 20.18 -8.38
CA ASN A 131 9.55 18.80 -8.39
C ASN A 131 10.13 18.39 -9.76
N ILE A 132 9.49 18.82 -10.85
CA ILE A 132 10.01 18.61 -12.21
C ILE A 132 11.35 19.31 -12.39
N THR A 133 11.47 20.55 -11.92
CA THR A 133 12.68 21.37 -12.08
C THR A 133 13.86 20.73 -11.38
N ILE A 134 13.71 20.34 -10.11
CA ILE A 134 14.81 19.75 -9.34
C ILE A 134 15.24 18.39 -9.90
N LEU A 135 14.31 17.57 -10.40
CA LEU A 135 14.64 16.30 -11.06
C LEU A 135 15.34 16.51 -12.41
N ALA A 136 14.94 17.54 -13.17
CA ALA A 136 15.59 17.92 -14.41
C ALA A 136 17.02 18.44 -14.15
N GLU A 137 17.22 19.18 -13.06
CA GLU A 137 18.54 19.65 -12.62
C GLU A 137 19.45 18.47 -12.24
N LEU A 138 18.94 17.50 -11.46
CA LEU A 138 19.67 16.26 -11.17
C LEU A 138 20.09 15.52 -12.45
N PHE A 139 19.18 15.41 -13.44
CA PHE A 139 19.50 14.80 -14.72
C PHE A 139 20.64 15.53 -15.44
N CYS A 140 20.61 16.87 -15.47
CA CYS A 140 21.69 17.68 -16.04
C CYS A 140 23.01 17.57 -15.27
N GLU A 141 22.97 17.51 -13.94
CA GLU A 141 24.16 17.31 -13.10
C GLU A 141 24.81 15.96 -13.40
N VAL A 142 24.02 14.89 -13.43
CA VAL A 142 24.50 13.55 -13.78
C VAL A 142 25.05 13.54 -15.21
N TYR A 143 24.36 14.15 -16.19
CA TYR A 143 24.90 14.29 -17.55
C TYR A 143 26.26 14.99 -17.56
N GLY A 144 26.39 16.07 -16.78
CA GLY A 144 27.65 16.81 -16.62
C GLY A 144 28.82 15.91 -16.22
N CYS A 145 28.61 14.98 -15.29
CA CYS A 145 29.62 13.99 -14.89
C CYS A 145 30.11 13.12 -16.07
N PHE A 146 29.25 12.79 -17.04
CA PHE A 146 29.61 11.99 -18.22
C PHE A 146 30.28 12.79 -19.33
N THR A 147 30.26 14.12 -19.24
CA THR A 147 30.92 15.02 -20.20
C THR A 147 32.20 15.64 -19.67
N ASP A 148 32.61 15.28 -18.45
CA ASP A 148 33.85 15.75 -17.83
C ASP A 148 35.07 15.32 -18.65
N GLU A 149 35.97 16.27 -18.94
CA GLU A 149 37.21 16.00 -19.68
C GLU A 149 38.14 15.03 -18.93
N GLU A 150 38.06 14.97 -17.59
CA GLU A 150 38.79 14.01 -16.76
C GLU A 150 38.16 12.61 -16.74
N GLY A 151 36.95 12.48 -17.31
CA GLY A 151 36.17 11.24 -17.37
C GLY A 151 35.24 11.06 -16.17
N VAL A 152 34.19 10.26 -16.36
CA VAL A 152 33.16 10.05 -15.34
C VAL A 152 33.68 9.26 -14.13
N SER A 153 33.36 9.76 -12.92
CA SER A 153 33.63 9.07 -11.66
C SER A 153 32.34 8.52 -11.05
N GLU A 154 32.34 7.23 -10.68
CA GLU A 154 31.24 6.57 -9.96
C GLU A 154 30.82 7.39 -8.73
N LYS A 155 31.80 7.79 -7.92
CA LYS A 155 31.58 8.58 -6.72
C LYS A 155 30.88 9.91 -6.99
N THR A 156 31.21 10.59 -8.10
CA THR A 156 30.57 11.87 -8.43
C THR A 156 29.10 11.71 -8.78
N VAL A 157 28.74 10.64 -9.50
CA VAL A 157 27.35 10.31 -9.83
C VAL A 157 26.57 9.89 -8.58
N GLU A 158 27.17 9.05 -7.72
CA GLU A 158 26.57 8.68 -6.44
C GLU A 158 26.34 9.89 -5.53
N GLN A 159 27.28 10.85 -5.52
CA GLN A 159 27.16 12.07 -4.72
C GLN A 159 26.06 13.00 -5.24
N ALA A 160 25.92 13.17 -6.57
CA ALA A 160 24.83 13.94 -7.16
C ALA A 160 23.46 13.38 -6.71
N VAL A 161 23.30 12.05 -6.78
CA VAL A 161 22.08 11.37 -6.31
C VAL A 161 21.89 11.54 -4.79
N TYR A 162 22.93 11.29 -3.99
CA TYR A 162 22.83 11.36 -2.54
C TYR A 162 22.41 12.76 -2.05
N TRP A 163 23.11 13.79 -2.53
CA TRP A 163 22.86 15.17 -2.11
C TRP A 163 21.53 15.68 -2.61
N PHE A 164 21.07 15.27 -3.80
CA PHE A 164 19.73 15.58 -4.25
C PHE A 164 18.66 15.16 -3.24
N PHE A 165 18.65 13.89 -2.82
CA PHE A 165 17.65 13.42 -1.85
C PHE A 165 17.86 14.03 -0.47
N HIS A 166 19.11 14.21 -0.04
CA HIS A 166 19.42 14.82 1.25
C HIS A 166 18.93 16.28 1.33
N ASP A 167 19.24 17.09 0.32
CA ASP A 167 18.98 18.53 0.33
C ASP A 167 17.50 18.83 0.09
N TYR A 168 16.84 18.07 -0.79
CA TYR A 168 15.40 18.19 -1.05
C TYR A 168 14.52 17.34 -0.11
N SER A 169 15.09 16.73 0.94
CA SER A 169 14.33 15.94 1.93
C SER A 169 13.19 16.73 2.58
N GLU A 170 13.40 18.02 2.82
CA GLU A 170 12.39 18.89 3.42
C GLU A 170 11.18 19.06 2.50
N VAL A 171 11.43 19.31 1.21
CA VAL A 171 10.38 19.45 0.18
C VAL A 171 9.56 18.17 0.06
N PHE A 172 10.21 17.02 -0.12
CA PHE A 172 9.50 15.75 -0.29
C PHE A 172 8.75 15.33 0.97
N THR A 173 9.30 15.59 2.16
CA THR A 173 8.65 15.23 3.42
C THR A 173 7.46 16.13 3.72
N GLU A 174 7.61 17.44 3.52
CA GLU A 174 6.51 18.41 3.67
C GLU A 174 5.35 18.05 2.74
N GLU A 175 5.61 17.82 1.46
CA GLU A 175 4.56 17.42 0.51
C GLU A 175 3.86 16.10 0.90
N SER A 176 4.61 15.15 1.43
CA SER A 176 4.06 13.86 1.89
C SER A 176 3.13 14.03 3.10
N VAL A 177 3.54 14.82 4.09
CA VAL A 177 2.72 15.12 5.28
C VAL A 177 1.50 15.94 4.87
N GLN A 178 1.71 17.02 4.11
CA GLN A 178 0.65 17.93 3.67
C GLN A 178 -0.41 17.18 2.86
N GLY A 179 -0.03 16.32 1.91
CA GLY A 179 -0.99 15.53 1.12
C GLY A 179 -1.89 14.62 1.96
N MET A 180 -1.43 14.19 3.14
CA MET A 180 -2.20 13.33 4.04
C MET A 180 -3.17 14.10 4.94
N VAL A 181 -2.82 15.33 5.34
CA VAL A 181 -3.54 16.06 6.41
C VAL A 181 -4.21 17.36 5.94
N ASP A 182 -3.80 17.94 4.81
CA ASP A 182 -4.29 19.24 4.35
C ASP A 182 -5.36 19.09 3.25
N PRO A 183 -6.65 19.41 3.53
CA PRO A 183 -7.73 19.27 2.57
C PRO A 183 -7.69 20.33 1.46
N ASP A 184 -6.86 21.38 1.60
CA ASP A 184 -6.67 22.40 0.55
C ASP A 184 -5.79 21.90 -0.61
N LEU A 185 -5.04 20.78 -0.44
CA LEU A 185 -4.43 20.03 -1.55
C LEU A 185 -5.50 19.21 -2.30
N ASP A 186 -6.46 19.93 -2.88
CA ASP A 186 -7.73 19.41 -3.37
C ASP A 186 -7.70 18.85 -4.82
N PHE A 187 -6.53 18.57 -5.40
CA PHE A 187 -6.39 18.09 -6.80
C PHE A 187 -7.32 16.90 -7.11
N PHE A 188 -7.23 15.83 -6.32
CA PHE A 188 -8.04 14.63 -6.50
C PHE A 188 -9.51 14.87 -6.15
N THR A 189 -9.77 15.58 -5.05
CA THR A 189 -11.13 15.93 -4.61
C THR A 189 -11.88 16.71 -5.70
N ARG A 190 -11.21 17.64 -6.39
CA ARG A 190 -11.79 18.38 -7.52
C ARG A 190 -12.12 17.48 -8.70
N ILE A 191 -11.24 16.55 -9.07
CA ILE A 191 -11.54 15.57 -10.12
C ILE A 191 -12.83 14.81 -9.76
N ILE A 192 -12.91 14.29 -8.53
CA ILE A 192 -14.05 13.52 -8.05
C ILE A 192 -15.32 14.36 -7.99
N MET A 193 -15.27 15.60 -7.51
CA MET A 193 -16.46 16.39 -7.20
C MET A 193 -16.94 17.27 -8.36
N GLU A 194 -16.03 17.73 -9.23
CA GLU A 194 -16.32 18.76 -10.25
C GLU A 194 -16.41 18.20 -11.68
N LYS A 195 -15.77 17.07 -12.01
CA LYS A 195 -15.79 16.51 -13.37
C LYS A 195 -17.09 15.74 -13.68
N ASP A 196 -17.46 15.68 -14.95
CA ASP A 196 -18.53 14.79 -15.42
C ASP A 196 -18.01 13.35 -15.48
N LEU A 197 -18.45 12.49 -14.57
CA LEU A 197 -17.98 11.10 -14.52
C LEU A 197 -18.53 10.24 -15.66
N ASN A 198 -19.51 10.72 -16.42
CA ASN A 198 -19.99 10.02 -17.61
C ASN A 198 -19.01 10.15 -18.78
N ASP A 199 -18.15 11.17 -18.77
CA ASP A 199 -17.07 11.36 -19.74
C ASP A 199 -15.76 10.79 -19.21
N LEU A 200 -15.42 9.57 -19.62
CA LEU A 200 -14.25 8.83 -19.12
C LEU A 200 -12.90 9.51 -19.38
N THR A 201 -12.83 10.60 -20.17
CA THR A 201 -11.60 11.38 -20.33
C THR A 201 -11.06 11.93 -19.00
N TYR A 202 -11.90 12.12 -17.98
CA TYR A 202 -11.46 12.58 -16.66
C TYR A 202 -10.44 11.61 -16.01
N LEU A 203 -10.50 10.30 -16.30
CA LEU A 203 -9.57 9.32 -15.73
C LEU A 203 -8.11 9.63 -16.11
N TYR A 204 -7.90 10.19 -17.30
CA TYR A 204 -6.58 10.58 -17.78
C TYR A 204 -6.11 11.93 -17.20
N ARG A 205 -6.90 12.57 -16.33
CA ARG A 205 -6.49 13.78 -15.61
C ARG A 205 -5.57 13.46 -14.43
N TYR A 206 -5.69 12.25 -13.88
CA TYR A 206 -4.89 11.83 -12.74
C TYR A 206 -3.39 11.68 -13.05
N GLY A 207 -2.96 11.64 -14.32
CA GLY A 207 -1.56 11.36 -14.65
C GLY A 207 -1.09 9.98 -14.16
N ALA A 208 -2.00 9.00 -14.20
CA ALA A 208 -1.74 7.59 -13.90
C ALA A 208 -1.94 6.75 -15.18
N TYR A 209 -1.45 5.52 -15.18
CA TYR A 209 -1.67 4.62 -16.31
C TYR A 209 -3.09 4.07 -16.27
N ILE A 210 -3.89 4.43 -17.27
CA ILE A 210 -5.30 4.03 -17.37
C ILE A 210 -5.41 2.81 -18.26
N THR A 211 -6.02 1.75 -17.73
CA THR A 211 -6.22 0.49 -18.44
C THR A 211 -7.70 0.21 -18.66
N LYS A 212 -8.00 -0.96 -19.25
CA LYS A 212 -9.35 -1.50 -19.35
C LYS A 212 -10.03 -1.70 -17.98
N ASP A 213 -9.26 -1.84 -16.90
CA ASP A 213 -9.79 -2.04 -15.56
C ASP A 213 -10.42 -0.76 -15.02
N GLU A 214 -9.68 0.35 -15.02
CA GLU A 214 -10.17 1.67 -14.61
C GLU A 214 -11.36 2.12 -15.48
N LEU A 215 -11.24 1.99 -16.81
CA LEU A 215 -12.33 2.31 -17.74
C LEU A 215 -13.56 1.43 -17.53
N GLY A 216 -13.33 0.13 -17.32
CA GLY A 216 -14.38 -0.87 -17.17
C GLY A 216 -15.16 -0.72 -15.88
N ILE A 217 -14.48 -0.46 -14.76
CA ILE A 217 -15.15 -0.22 -13.48
C ILE A 217 -15.90 1.11 -13.48
N ALA A 218 -15.30 2.21 -13.97
CA ALA A 218 -15.96 3.51 -14.07
C ALA A 218 -17.25 3.41 -14.91
N SER A 219 -17.15 2.77 -16.08
CA SER A 219 -18.30 2.52 -16.96
C SER A 219 -19.39 1.68 -16.28
N TYR A 220 -19.00 0.65 -15.54
CA TYR A 220 -19.95 -0.22 -14.85
C TYR A 220 -20.65 0.50 -13.71
N LEU A 221 -19.91 1.26 -12.90
CA LEU A 221 -20.47 2.07 -11.83
C LEU A 221 -21.41 3.14 -12.39
N ASN A 222 -21.10 3.78 -13.52
CA ASN A 222 -21.99 4.76 -14.19
C ASN A 222 -23.33 4.15 -14.67
N GLN A 223 -23.37 2.85 -14.93
CA GLN A 223 -24.61 2.15 -15.31
C GLN A 223 -25.47 1.73 -14.10
N MET A 224 -24.94 1.86 -12.87
CA MET A 224 -25.69 1.48 -11.68
C MET A 224 -26.78 2.50 -11.33
N GLU A 225 -27.87 1.99 -10.76
CA GLU A 225 -28.90 2.80 -10.10
C GLU A 225 -28.28 3.62 -8.95
N GLU A 226 -28.72 4.86 -8.79
CA GLU A 226 -28.19 5.76 -7.76
C GLU A 226 -28.31 5.17 -6.36
N SER A 227 -29.40 4.46 -6.07
CA SER A 227 -29.61 3.81 -4.77
C SER A 227 -28.57 2.73 -4.46
N LYS A 228 -27.99 2.07 -5.47
CA LYS A 228 -26.95 1.06 -5.27
C LYS A 228 -25.61 1.70 -4.97
N ILE A 229 -25.27 2.78 -5.70
CA ILE A 229 -24.08 3.58 -5.44
C ILE A 229 -24.14 4.16 -4.02
N GLN A 230 -25.28 4.74 -3.64
CA GLN A 230 -25.47 5.26 -2.30
C GLN A 230 -25.33 4.17 -1.24
N ALA A 231 -25.93 2.99 -1.44
CA ALA A 231 -25.81 1.88 -0.50
C ALA A 231 -24.34 1.41 -0.31
N MET A 232 -23.56 1.34 -1.39
CA MET A 232 -22.13 1.00 -1.30
C MET A 232 -21.35 2.05 -0.50
N ALA A 233 -21.61 3.34 -0.77
CA ALA A 233 -21.01 4.44 -0.03
C ALA A 233 -21.44 4.46 1.44
N ASP A 234 -22.72 4.21 1.73
CA ASP A 234 -23.27 4.13 3.09
C ASP A 234 -22.60 3.02 3.88
N THR A 235 -22.47 1.81 3.32
CA THR A 235 -21.76 0.69 3.97
C THR A 235 -20.34 1.07 4.35
N TYR A 236 -19.61 1.71 3.43
CA TYR A 236 -18.25 2.17 3.64
C TYR A 236 -18.15 3.28 4.70
N THR A 237 -18.97 4.33 4.62
CA THR A 237 -18.88 5.45 5.57
C THR A 237 -19.50 5.13 6.94
N GLU A 238 -20.51 4.26 7.01
CA GLU A 238 -21.06 3.83 8.30
C GLU A 238 -20.14 2.87 9.03
N GLY A 239 -19.40 1.99 8.33
CA GLY A 239 -18.28 1.26 8.94
C GLY A 239 -17.36 2.25 9.66
N TYR A 240 -16.89 3.27 8.94
CA TYR A 240 -15.99 4.28 9.50
C TYR A 240 -16.54 4.94 10.77
N ARG A 241 -17.80 5.39 10.74
CA ARG A 241 -18.48 6.01 11.89
C ARG A 241 -18.69 5.03 13.06
N ILE A 242 -19.02 3.77 12.78
CA ILE A 242 -19.21 2.74 13.81
C ILE A 242 -17.88 2.45 14.51
N GLY A 243 -16.76 2.42 13.79
CA GLY A 243 -15.42 2.27 14.39
C GLY A 243 -15.12 3.34 15.45
N PHE A 244 -15.53 4.60 15.23
CA PHE A 244 -15.45 5.64 16.26
C PHE A 244 -16.34 5.34 17.48
N VAL A 245 -17.58 4.92 17.25
CA VAL A 245 -18.55 4.62 18.33
C VAL A 245 -18.08 3.46 19.20
N LEU A 246 -17.65 2.35 18.59
CA LEU A 246 -17.21 1.15 19.32
C LEU A 246 -15.86 1.36 20.01
N GLY A 247 -14.96 2.12 19.40
CA GLY A 247 -13.71 2.53 20.02
C GLY A 247 -13.87 3.58 21.13
N GLY A 248 -15.08 4.11 21.37
CA GLY A 248 -15.31 5.19 22.33
C GLY A 248 -14.58 6.50 21.96
N LYS A 249 -14.33 6.72 20.67
CA LYS A 249 -13.54 7.83 20.14
C LYS A 249 -14.46 8.98 19.75
N ASP A 250 -14.10 10.20 20.16
CA ASP A 250 -14.84 11.40 19.81
C ASP A 250 -14.51 11.83 18.37
N LEU A 251 -15.48 11.68 17.46
CA LEU A 251 -15.30 12.12 16.08
C LEU A 251 -15.35 13.66 15.96
N SER A 252 -16.01 14.36 16.89
CA SER A 252 -16.25 15.81 16.77
C SER A 252 -15.00 16.67 16.96
N ILE A 253 -13.91 16.07 17.43
CA ILE A 253 -12.59 16.72 17.53
C ILE A 253 -11.74 16.54 16.26
N LYS A 254 -12.29 15.92 15.20
CA LYS A 254 -11.60 15.67 13.93
C LYS A 254 -12.20 16.50 12.80
N ASP A 255 -11.34 16.84 11.83
CA ASP A 255 -11.64 17.76 10.72
C ASP A 255 -11.56 17.08 9.35
N THR A 256 -10.70 16.06 9.21
CA THR A 256 -10.41 15.45 7.90
C THR A 256 -10.43 13.92 7.94
N VAL A 257 -10.89 13.31 6.86
CA VAL A 257 -10.78 11.87 6.58
C VAL A 257 -9.88 11.63 5.37
N CYS A 258 -8.94 10.70 5.47
CA CYS A 258 -8.05 10.38 4.37
C CYS A 258 -8.65 9.30 3.48
N VAL A 259 -9.15 9.68 2.31
CA VAL A 259 -9.80 8.76 1.38
C VAL A 259 -8.75 8.16 0.44
N GLU A 260 -8.61 6.85 0.50
CA GLU A 260 -7.72 6.08 -0.37
C GLU A 260 -8.56 5.20 -1.29
N TYR A 261 -8.34 5.28 -2.61
CA TYR A 261 -9.18 4.57 -3.56
C TYR A 261 -8.47 4.27 -4.90
N PRO A 262 -8.86 3.18 -5.58
CA PRO A 262 -8.49 2.90 -6.97
C PRO A 262 -9.20 3.86 -7.95
N ILE A 263 -8.46 4.38 -8.94
CA ILE A 263 -9.02 5.15 -10.04
C ILE A 263 -10.11 4.32 -10.76
N GLY A 264 -11.22 4.98 -11.10
CA GLY A 264 -12.43 4.35 -11.66
C GLY A 264 -13.56 4.14 -10.66
N PHE A 265 -13.32 4.30 -9.35
CA PHE A 265 -14.36 4.24 -8.30
C PHE A 265 -14.97 5.60 -7.93
N GLU A 266 -14.70 6.65 -8.70
CA GLU A 266 -15.05 8.04 -8.36
C GLU A 266 -16.54 8.24 -8.11
N ARG A 267 -17.42 7.51 -8.81
CA ARG A 267 -18.87 7.63 -8.61
C ARG A 267 -19.27 7.20 -7.19
N MET A 268 -18.68 6.12 -6.67
CA MET A 268 -18.89 5.69 -5.29
C MET A 268 -18.20 6.65 -4.31
N VAL A 269 -16.96 7.05 -4.59
CA VAL A 269 -16.18 7.94 -3.72
C VAL A 269 -16.83 9.32 -3.58
N ARG A 270 -17.41 9.86 -4.66
CA ARG A 270 -18.22 11.10 -4.62
C ARG A 270 -19.39 10.99 -3.65
N ALA A 271 -20.08 9.85 -3.63
CA ALA A 271 -21.16 9.61 -2.68
C ALA A 271 -20.63 9.47 -1.24
N ALA A 272 -19.47 8.83 -1.06
CA ALA A 272 -18.81 8.70 0.23
C ALA A 272 -18.33 10.06 0.79
N ILE A 273 -17.71 10.91 -0.03
CA ILE A 273 -17.30 12.28 0.36
C ILE A 273 -18.51 13.07 0.88
N ARG A 274 -19.66 13.01 0.18
CA ARG A 274 -20.90 13.64 0.65
C ARG A 274 -21.44 13.06 1.96
N ASN A 275 -21.13 11.80 2.26
CA ASN A 275 -21.48 11.19 3.55
C ASN A 275 -20.54 11.69 4.65
N PHE A 276 -19.23 11.77 4.38
CA PHE A 276 -18.25 12.33 5.32
C PHE A 276 -18.49 13.82 5.60
N GLU A 277 -18.93 14.61 4.62
CA GLU A 277 -19.36 16.00 4.83
C GLU A 277 -20.50 16.11 5.85
N LYS A 278 -21.43 15.14 5.88
CA LYS A 278 -22.51 15.09 6.90
C LYS A 278 -22.00 14.71 8.30
N MET A 279 -20.77 14.19 8.38
CA MET A 279 -20.04 13.91 9.62
C MET A 279 -19.09 15.06 9.98
N ASP A 280 -19.19 16.20 9.29
CA ASP A 280 -18.32 17.38 9.43
C ASP A 280 -16.84 17.14 9.06
N LEU A 281 -16.56 16.11 8.24
CA LEU A 281 -15.22 15.79 7.77
C LEU A 281 -14.98 16.24 6.32
N LYS A 282 -13.80 16.81 6.07
CA LYS A 282 -13.30 17.09 4.72
C LYS A 282 -12.42 15.95 4.21
N PRO A 283 -12.46 15.62 2.90
CA PRO A 283 -11.56 14.61 2.36
C PRO A 283 -10.14 15.15 2.20
N THR A 284 -9.15 14.37 2.62
CA THR A 284 -7.77 14.45 2.12
C THR A 284 -7.49 13.24 1.24
N ILE A 285 -6.75 13.45 0.15
CA ILE A 285 -6.45 12.39 -0.82
C ILE A 285 -5.03 12.64 -1.33
N TYR A 286 -4.14 11.68 -1.14
CA TYR A 286 -2.76 11.73 -1.61
C TYR A 286 -2.53 10.69 -2.71
N ARG A 287 -1.42 10.84 -3.47
CA ARG A 287 -1.07 9.91 -4.55
C ARG A 287 -0.37 8.66 -4.03
N GLU A 288 -0.53 7.56 -4.76
CA GLU A 288 0.44 6.46 -4.75
C GLU A 288 1.91 6.94 -4.83
N ALA A 289 2.81 6.24 -4.15
CA ALA A 289 4.23 6.55 -4.18
C ALA A 289 4.86 6.38 -5.57
N VAL A 290 5.46 7.46 -6.09
CA VAL A 290 6.09 7.50 -7.44
C VAL A 290 7.60 7.70 -7.40
N SER A 291 8.16 8.12 -6.24
CA SER A 291 9.60 8.24 -6.00
C SER A 291 10.08 7.17 -5.03
N SER A 292 11.34 6.77 -5.13
CA SER A 292 12.04 5.97 -4.11
C SER A 292 12.05 6.66 -2.73
N PHE A 293 11.99 8.00 -2.68
CA PHE A 293 11.82 8.73 -1.42
C PHE A 293 10.51 8.38 -0.72
N THR A 294 9.45 8.14 -1.46
CA THR A 294 8.12 7.75 -0.94
C THR A 294 7.88 6.24 -0.97
N ASN A 295 8.92 5.42 -1.18
CA ASN A 295 8.84 3.96 -1.27
C ASN A 295 8.05 3.42 -2.49
N ARG A 296 8.26 4.00 -3.69
CA ARG A 296 7.71 3.45 -4.96
C ARG A 296 7.83 1.91 -5.01
N GLY A 297 6.76 1.25 -5.47
CA GLY A 297 6.73 -0.20 -5.68
C GLY A 297 6.51 -1.06 -4.44
N ASN A 298 6.42 -0.47 -3.23
CA ASN A 298 6.21 -1.23 -1.99
C ASN A 298 4.74 -1.44 -1.61
N SER A 299 3.84 -0.53 -1.98
CA SER A 299 2.40 -0.66 -1.66
C SER A 299 1.52 0.19 -2.57
N LYS A 300 0.25 -0.22 -2.75
CA LYS A 300 -0.79 0.54 -3.44
C LYS A 300 -1.66 1.27 -2.42
N ARG A 301 -1.36 2.55 -2.16
CA ARG A 301 -2.01 3.41 -1.14
C ARG A 301 -2.35 4.78 -1.73
N GLY A 302 -3.25 5.52 -1.10
CA GLY A 302 -3.73 6.81 -1.61
C GLY A 302 -4.68 6.64 -2.80
N CYS A 303 -4.58 7.52 -3.79
CA CYS A 303 -5.20 7.39 -5.10
C CYS A 303 -4.24 6.67 -6.06
N TYR A 304 -4.64 5.49 -6.55
CA TYR A 304 -3.76 4.60 -7.33
C TYR A 304 -4.48 3.97 -8.54
N SER A 305 -3.70 3.44 -9.48
CA SER A 305 -4.19 2.61 -10.59
C SER A 305 -3.54 1.22 -10.55
N VAL A 306 -4.04 0.31 -11.38
CA VAL A 306 -3.35 -0.95 -11.67
C VAL A 306 -1.93 -0.64 -12.16
N SER A 307 -0.96 -1.43 -11.71
CA SER A 307 0.43 -1.26 -12.11
C SER A 307 0.59 -1.50 -13.61
N PRO A 308 1.27 -0.58 -14.36
CA PRO A 308 1.59 -0.84 -15.76
C PRO A 308 2.50 -2.06 -15.92
N ASN A 309 3.34 -2.34 -14.91
CA ASN A 309 4.23 -3.49 -14.89
C ASN A 309 4.71 -3.80 -13.46
N LYS A 310 4.19 -4.87 -12.86
CA LYS A 310 4.57 -5.31 -11.51
C LYS A 310 6.04 -5.72 -11.38
N GLN A 311 6.68 -6.15 -12.47
CA GLN A 311 8.12 -6.43 -12.46
C GLN A 311 8.94 -5.14 -12.38
N TYR A 312 8.50 -4.05 -13.00
CA TYR A 312 9.12 -2.73 -12.84
C TYR A 312 9.01 -2.26 -11.39
N ASP A 313 7.82 -2.35 -10.78
CA ASP A 313 7.63 -1.99 -9.37
C ASP A 313 8.54 -2.83 -8.46
N TYR A 314 8.64 -4.13 -8.72
CA TYR A 314 9.51 -5.04 -7.96
C TYR A 314 11.00 -4.77 -8.13
N ASP A 315 11.46 -4.47 -9.36
CA ASP A 315 12.86 -4.18 -9.66
C ASP A 315 13.34 -2.88 -8.97
N HIS A 316 12.41 -1.96 -8.69
CA HIS A 316 12.69 -0.62 -8.17
C HIS A 316 12.25 -0.39 -6.71
N LYS A 317 11.69 -1.40 -6.03
CA LYS A 317 11.20 -1.28 -4.63
C LYS A 317 12.28 -0.90 -3.61
N SER A 318 13.53 -1.21 -3.92
CA SER A 318 14.72 -1.03 -3.05
C SER A 318 15.68 0.06 -3.52
N ASP A 319 15.25 0.90 -4.46
CA ASP A 319 16.05 1.97 -5.05
C ASP A 319 16.64 2.97 -4.04
N ARG A 320 15.97 3.16 -2.89
CA ARG A 320 16.50 4.01 -1.82
C ARG A 320 17.89 3.56 -1.33
N ALA A 321 18.25 2.29 -1.55
CA ALA A 321 19.59 1.76 -1.25
C ALA A 321 20.73 2.48 -1.97
N PHE A 322 20.49 3.26 -3.03
CA PHE A 322 21.51 4.10 -3.67
C PHE A 322 21.99 5.27 -2.81
N TYR A 323 21.15 5.78 -1.90
CA TYR A 323 21.46 6.96 -1.09
C TYR A 323 21.14 6.78 0.41
N LEU A 324 20.72 5.59 0.82
CA LEU A 324 20.40 5.30 2.22
C LEU A 324 21.66 5.11 3.05
N ASP A 325 21.91 6.07 3.94
CA ASP A 325 22.84 5.92 5.05
C ASP A 325 22.25 6.51 6.34
N LYS A 326 23.04 6.47 7.42
CA LYS A 326 22.57 6.97 8.72
C LYS A 326 22.27 8.47 8.68
N ALA A 327 23.14 9.27 8.06
CA ALA A 327 22.97 10.73 8.03
C ALA A 327 21.68 11.12 7.30
N PHE A 328 21.39 10.45 6.18
CA PHE A 328 20.15 10.64 5.44
C PHE A 328 18.91 10.26 6.28
N VAL A 329 18.95 9.13 7.00
CA VAL A 329 17.84 8.74 7.89
C VAL A 329 17.58 9.76 8.98
N GLU A 330 18.63 10.26 9.64
CA GLU A 330 18.49 11.31 10.67
C GLU A 330 17.90 12.60 10.08
N ARG A 331 18.38 13.02 8.90
CA ARG A 331 17.85 14.19 8.18
C ARG A 331 16.37 14.02 7.87
N ARG A 332 15.96 12.83 7.42
CA ARG A 332 14.56 12.53 7.10
C ARG A 332 13.66 12.57 8.33
N LEU A 333 14.12 12.03 9.47
CA LEU A 333 13.38 12.10 10.74
C LEU A 333 13.26 13.54 11.26
N GLU A 334 14.33 14.34 11.11
CA GLU A 334 14.30 15.77 11.42
C GLU A 334 13.26 16.51 10.56
N THR A 335 13.32 16.34 9.24
CA THR A 335 12.37 16.99 8.32
C THR A 335 10.94 16.52 8.54
N LEU A 336 10.73 15.26 8.93
CA LEU A 336 9.41 14.74 9.28
C LEU A 336 8.82 15.45 10.48
N LYS A 337 9.62 15.64 11.53
CA LYS A 337 9.21 16.39 12.71
C LYS A 337 8.90 17.85 12.38
N THR A 338 9.71 18.50 11.55
CA THR A 338 9.49 19.87 11.10
C THR A 338 8.18 19.99 10.29
N ALA A 339 7.95 19.08 9.34
CA ALA A 339 6.72 19.07 8.54
C ALA A 339 5.47 18.89 9.41
N TYR A 340 5.49 17.96 10.36
CA TYR A 340 4.38 17.81 11.28
C TYR A 340 4.19 19.00 12.21
N GLU A 341 5.25 19.66 12.67
CA GLU A 341 5.11 20.88 13.48
C GLU A 341 4.47 22.01 12.66
N ALA A 342 4.81 22.14 11.37
CA ALA A 342 4.21 23.11 10.46
C ALA A 342 2.72 22.83 10.18
N HIS A 343 2.31 21.56 10.17
CA HIS A 343 0.93 21.12 9.91
C HIS A 343 0.24 20.50 11.13
N LYS A 344 0.65 20.88 12.36
CA LYS A 344 0.23 20.18 13.58
C LYS A 344 -1.26 20.24 13.86
N GLU A 345 -1.92 21.35 13.49
CA GLU A 345 -3.36 21.51 13.68
C GLU A 345 -4.12 20.56 12.74
N GLN A 346 -3.73 20.53 11.46
CA GLN A 346 -4.29 19.61 10.47
C GLN A 346 -4.01 18.14 10.84
N ALA A 347 -2.80 17.81 11.29
CA ALA A 347 -2.43 16.47 11.71
C ALA A 347 -3.26 16.01 12.93
N TYR A 348 -3.50 16.89 13.91
CA TYR A 348 -4.35 16.58 15.06
C TYR A 348 -5.81 16.29 14.64
N GLY A 349 -6.33 17.07 13.69
CA GLY A 349 -7.65 16.93 13.09
C GLY A 349 -7.82 15.71 12.16
N HIS A 350 -6.75 14.93 11.91
CA HIS A 350 -6.81 13.77 11.03
C HIS A 350 -7.54 12.58 11.69
N ALA A 351 -8.70 12.22 11.14
CA ALA A 351 -9.57 11.16 11.65
C ALA A 351 -9.12 9.74 11.25
N GLY A 352 -8.10 9.62 10.40
CA GLY A 352 -7.57 8.35 9.90
C GLY A 352 -8.10 7.97 8.51
N PRO A 353 -7.61 6.85 7.95
CA PRO A 353 -7.86 6.49 6.57
C PRO A 353 -9.21 5.78 6.37
N ALA A 354 -9.84 6.04 5.24
CA ALA A 354 -10.96 5.28 4.72
C ALA A 354 -10.51 4.70 3.37
N VAL A 355 -10.33 3.38 3.29
CA VAL A 355 -9.61 2.69 2.22
C VAL A 355 -10.57 1.85 1.39
N ILE A 356 -10.46 1.99 0.07
CA ILE A 356 -11.05 1.08 -0.91
C ILE A 356 -9.91 0.29 -1.57
N GLU A 357 -9.96 -1.03 -1.45
CA GLU A 357 -9.03 -1.95 -2.11
C GLU A 357 -9.68 -2.63 -3.33
N VAL A 358 -8.83 -3.10 -4.23
CA VAL A 358 -9.24 -3.88 -5.40
C VAL A 358 -8.64 -5.26 -5.41
N PHE A 359 -9.31 -6.17 -6.11
CA PHE A 359 -8.81 -7.51 -6.34
C PHE A 359 -9.25 -8.09 -7.68
N GLY A 360 -8.66 -9.22 -8.07
CA GLY A 360 -8.96 -9.91 -9.33
C GLY A 360 -7.88 -9.77 -10.41
N GLU A 361 -6.80 -9.03 -10.15
CA GLU A 361 -5.62 -9.08 -11.00
C GLU A 361 -5.01 -10.48 -11.03
N ALA A 362 -4.32 -10.79 -12.12
CA ALA A 362 -3.54 -12.02 -12.19
C ALA A 362 -2.47 -12.03 -11.07
N PRO A 363 -2.32 -13.17 -10.38
CA PRO A 363 -1.17 -13.45 -9.52
C PRO A 363 0.17 -13.01 -10.10
N PHE A 364 0.95 -12.27 -9.31
CA PHE A 364 2.31 -11.88 -9.67
C PHE A 364 3.34 -12.77 -8.97
N ALA A 365 4.29 -13.27 -9.76
CA ALA A 365 5.47 -13.97 -9.29
C ALA A 365 6.70 -13.25 -9.83
N PRO A 366 7.44 -12.50 -8.99
CA PRO A 366 8.57 -11.70 -9.46
C PRO A 366 9.74 -12.58 -9.93
N VAL A 367 10.52 -12.04 -10.85
CA VAL A 367 11.84 -12.56 -11.23
C VAL A 367 12.90 -11.74 -10.49
N ASN A 368 13.75 -12.41 -9.72
CA ASN A 368 14.89 -11.75 -9.07
C ASN A 368 15.96 -11.42 -10.11
N LYS A 369 16.27 -10.12 -10.25
CA LYS A 369 17.38 -9.64 -11.09
C LYS A 369 18.54 -9.24 -10.19
N LYS A 370 19.72 -9.81 -10.42
CA LYS A 370 20.94 -9.48 -9.65
C LYS A 370 21.38 -8.02 -9.86
N GLU A 371 20.96 -7.40 -10.96
CA GLU A 371 21.25 -6.02 -11.32
C GLU A 371 20.33 -5.00 -10.60
N ALA A 372 19.19 -5.45 -10.07
CA ALA A 372 18.32 -4.62 -9.26
C ALA A 372 18.96 -4.37 -7.89
N LYS A 373 18.94 -3.12 -7.42
CA LYS A 373 19.60 -2.73 -6.17
C LYS A 373 18.91 -3.40 -4.98
N GLN A 374 19.71 -3.97 -4.09
CA GLN A 374 19.24 -4.54 -2.82
C GLN A 374 19.83 -3.77 -1.65
N TYR A 375 19.09 -3.70 -0.55
CA TYR A 375 19.60 -3.16 0.70
C TYR A 375 20.71 -4.07 1.27
N SER A 376 21.79 -3.46 1.71
CA SER A 376 22.77 -4.13 2.58
C SER A 376 22.19 -4.43 3.97
N GLU A 377 22.82 -5.31 4.74
CA GLU A 377 22.44 -5.60 6.13
C GLU A 377 22.37 -4.31 6.99
N LYS A 378 23.35 -3.43 6.84
CA LYS A 378 23.37 -2.12 7.52
C LYS A 378 22.17 -1.24 7.11
N GLN A 379 21.82 -1.26 5.83
CA GLN A 379 20.68 -0.51 5.32
C GLN A 379 19.34 -1.09 5.78
N ASN A 380 19.23 -2.42 5.90
CA ASN A 380 18.07 -3.09 6.50
C ASN A 380 17.86 -2.64 7.95
N GLN A 381 18.93 -2.60 8.76
CA GLN A 381 18.87 -2.07 10.13
C GLN A 381 18.42 -0.59 10.15
N LEU A 382 18.86 0.21 9.19
CA LEU A 382 18.42 1.60 9.04
C LEU A 382 16.96 1.73 8.62
N ASN A 383 16.44 0.84 7.76
CA ASN A 383 15.03 0.81 7.40
C ASN A 383 14.15 0.50 8.62
N VAL A 384 14.52 -0.51 9.40
CA VAL A 384 13.84 -0.86 10.67
C VAL A 384 13.88 0.31 11.65
N TYR A 385 15.06 0.90 11.85
CA TYR A 385 15.22 2.07 12.72
C TYR A 385 14.34 3.25 12.26
N HIS A 386 14.37 3.59 10.97
CA HIS A 386 13.56 4.64 10.40
C HIS A 386 12.06 4.36 10.58
N ALA A 387 11.59 3.14 10.29
CA ALA A 387 10.17 2.77 10.46
C ALA A 387 9.72 2.96 11.91
N SER A 388 10.51 2.47 12.88
CA SER A 388 10.23 2.64 14.31
C SER A 388 10.17 4.12 14.73
N GLN A 389 11.17 4.92 14.36
CA GLN A 389 11.22 6.33 14.76
C GLN A 389 10.15 7.18 14.05
N SER A 390 9.92 6.97 12.75
CA SER A 390 8.91 7.71 12.00
C SER A 390 7.48 7.37 12.44
N GLY A 391 7.21 6.12 12.82
CA GLY A 391 5.94 5.71 13.45
C GLY A 391 5.71 6.44 14.77
N GLN A 392 6.73 6.51 15.64
CA GLN A 392 6.65 7.26 16.91
C GLN A 392 6.41 8.76 16.69
N ILE A 393 7.12 9.38 15.74
CA ILE A 393 6.89 10.79 15.39
C ILE A 393 5.45 10.99 14.91
N THR A 394 4.99 10.16 13.97
CA THR A 394 3.62 10.25 13.43
C THR A 394 2.58 10.14 14.53
N ASN A 395 2.72 9.18 15.46
CA ASN A 395 1.76 8.99 16.54
C ASN A 395 1.71 10.17 17.54
N GLN A 396 2.77 11.01 17.62
CA GLN A 396 2.74 12.22 18.45
C GLN A 396 1.83 13.32 17.89
N TYR A 397 1.66 13.37 16.57
CA TYR A 397 0.86 14.39 15.89
C TYR A 397 -0.51 13.86 15.44
N ILE A 398 -0.56 12.61 14.97
CA ILE A 398 -1.77 11.87 14.58
C ILE A 398 -1.99 10.76 15.60
N LYS A 399 -2.74 11.06 16.65
CA LYS A 399 -2.94 10.16 17.79
C LYS A 399 -3.76 8.93 17.43
N GLY A 400 -3.15 7.75 17.49
CA GLY A 400 -3.80 6.47 17.18
C GLY A 400 -5.04 6.19 18.03
N GLU A 401 -5.02 6.59 19.30
CA GLU A 401 -6.11 6.39 20.25
C GLU A 401 -7.35 7.26 19.95
N GLU A 402 -7.19 8.36 19.20
CA GLU A 402 -8.27 9.30 18.87
C GLU A 402 -8.83 9.15 17.44
N ARG A 403 -8.28 8.25 16.62
CA ARG A 403 -8.67 8.08 15.21
C ARG A 403 -9.23 6.70 14.91
N SER A 404 -9.94 6.54 13.79
CA SER A 404 -10.41 5.23 13.31
C SER A 404 -9.96 4.99 11.88
N PHE A 405 -10.35 3.85 11.32
CA PHE A 405 -10.22 3.60 9.91
C PHE A 405 -11.41 2.82 9.37
N THR A 406 -11.48 2.70 8.05
CA THR A 406 -12.28 1.67 7.41
C THR A 406 -11.56 1.14 6.20
N ILE A 407 -11.77 -0.13 5.89
CA ILE A 407 -11.28 -0.76 4.68
C ILE A 407 -12.37 -1.66 4.07
N ILE A 408 -12.54 -1.56 2.75
CA ILE A 408 -13.52 -2.33 1.97
C ILE A 408 -12.91 -2.70 0.63
N ALA A 409 -13.23 -3.89 0.10
CA ALA A 409 -12.68 -4.35 -1.18
C ALA A 409 -13.75 -4.64 -2.24
N TYR A 410 -13.38 -4.43 -3.51
CA TYR A 410 -14.20 -4.73 -4.69
C TYR A 410 -13.38 -5.39 -5.81
N PRO A 411 -13.98 -6.28 -6.62
CA PRO A 411 -13.27 -6.82 -7.77
C PRO A 411 -13.13 -5.78 -8.88
N ILE A 412 -12.13 -5.94 -9.73
CA ILE A 412 -11.96 -5.20 -10.99
C ILE A 412 -12.15 -6.11 -12.21
N PRO A 413 -12.37 -5.56 -13.43
CA PRO A 413 -12.67 -6.35 -14.64
C PRO A 413 -11.68 -7.49 -14.95
N SER A 414 -10.41 -7.34 -14.58
CA SER A 414 -9.38 -8.37 -14.72
C SER A 414 -9.69 -9.70 -14.03
N ILE A 415 -10.66 -9.75 -13.10
CA ILE A 415 -11.15 -10.98 -12.50
C ILE A 415 -11.83 -11.95 -13.51
N GLY A 416 -12.13 -11.46 -14.72
CA GLY A 416 -12.59 -12.26 -15.86
C GLY A 416 -14.06 -12.03 -16.24
N ASP A 417 -14.56 -12.86 -17.16
CA ASP A 417 -15.86 -12.66 -17.82
C ASP A 417 -17.06 -12.55 -16.87
N LYS A 418 -16.96 -13.12 -15.67
CA LYS A 418 -17.99 -13.07 -14.63
C LYS A 418 -17.88 -11.85 -13.69
N PHE A 419 -17.06 -10.86 -14.03
CA PHE A 419 -16.82 -9.64 -13.26
C PHE A 419 -18.10 -9.06 -12.63
N LYS A 420 -19.17 -8.84 -13.42
CA LYS A 420 -20.41 -8.24 -12.92
C LYS A 420 -21.12 -9.09 -11.86
N GLU A 421 -21.08 -10.42 -12.01
CA GLU A 421 -21.66 -11.34 -11.03
C GLU A 421 -20.84 -11.36 -9.74
N ILE A 422 -19.51 -11.44 -9.87
CA ILE A 422 -18.59 -11.42 -8.72
C ILE A 422 -18.70 -10.08 -7.97
N PHE A 423 -18.83 -8.96 -8.69
CA PHE A 423 -19.05 -7.65 -8.10
C PHE A 423 -20.35 -7.62 -7.28
N ALA A 424 -21.45 -8.17 -7.82
CA ALA A 424 -22.72 -8.22 -7.11
C ALA A 424 -22.66 -9.11 -5.85
N GLU A 425 -21.99 -10.27 -5.92
CA GLU A 425 -21.77 -11.12 -4.74
C GLU A 425 -20.82 -10.47 -3.72
N THR A 426 -19.83 -9.70 -4.18
CA THR A 426 -18.95 -8.91 -3.29
C THR A 426 -19.75 -7.84 -2.54
N VAL A 427 -20.63 -7.09 -3.22
CA VAL A 427 -21.54 -6.14 -2.56
C VAL A 427 -22.41 -6.82 -1.51
N LYS A 428 -22.91 -8.02 -1.80
CA LYS A 428 -23.71 -8.82 -0.85
C LYS A 428 -22.89 -9.26 0.37
N ILE A 429 -21.64 -9.62 0.19
CA ILE A 429 -20.73 -9.96 1.29
C ILE A 429 -20.40 -8.73 2.15
N ASN A 430 -20.18 -7.57 1.53
CA ASN A 430 -19.93 -6.32 2.23
C ASN A 430 -21.16 -5.83 3.03
N THR A 431 -22.36 -6.32 2.71
CA THR A 431 -23.64 -5.90 3.33
C THR A 431 -24.30 -7.00 4.18
N LEU A 432 -23.53 -8.01 4.60
CA LEU A 432 -24.03 -9.08 5.47
C LEU A 432 -24.59 -8.53 6.79
N ASP A 433 -25.58 -9.22 7.34
CA ASP A 433 -26.28 -8.79 8.55
C ASP A 433 -25.34 -8.77 9.76
N TYR A 434 -25.00 -7.56 10.20
CA TYR A 434 -24.17 -7.28 11.35
C TYR A 434 -24.64 -8.01 12.61
N LYS A 435 -25.95 -7.96 12.93
CA LYS A 435 -26.48 -8.53 14.17
C LYS A 435 -26.48 -10.05 14.16
N LEU A 436 -26.78 -10.64 13.01
CA LEU A 436 -26.69 -12.09 12.84
C LEU A 436 -25.26 -12.60 13.10
N TYR A 437 -24.26 -11.95 12.51
CA TYR A 437 -22.86 -12.33 12.71
C TYR A 437 -22.39 -12.06 14.14
N GLN A 438 -22.72 -10.90 14.71
CA GLN A 438 -22.43 -10.54 16.09
C GLN A 438 -22.90 -11.63 17.08
N GLU A 439 -24.14 -12.10 16.95
CA GLU A 439 -24.72 -13.14 17.83
C GLU A 439 -24.08 -14.51 17.63
N MET A 440 -23.69 -14.84 16.40
CA MET A 440 -23.05 -16.11 16.06
C MET A 440 -21.60 -16.14 16.56
N GLN A 441 -20.84 -15.08 16.33
CA GLN A 441 -19.48 -14.89 16.82
C GLN A 441 -19.44 -14.88 18.34
N GLN A 442 -20.39 -14.25 19.03
CA GLN A 442 -20.45 -14.25 20.49
C GLN A 442 -20.56 -15.67 21.05
N LYS A 443 -21.38 -16.54 20.45
CA LYS A 443 -21.48 -17.95 20.89
C LYS A 443 -20.17 -18.72 20.71
N ILE A 444 -19.37 -18.36 19.72
CA ILE A 444 -18.03 -18.94 19.50
C ILE A 444 -17.08 -18.41 20.59
N ILE A 445 -17.07 -17.09 20.83
CA ILE A 445 -16.27 -16.42 21.86
C ILE A 445 -16.55 -17.00 23.25
N ASP A 446 -17.83 -17.20 23.60
CA ASP A 446 -18.22 -17.76 24.89
C ASP A 446 -17.59 -19.13 25.15
N VAL A 447 -17.41 -19.95 24.09
CA VAL A 447 -16.72 -21.24 24.18
C VAL A 447 -15.20 -21.04 24.24
N LEU A 448 -14.64 -20.21 23.36
CA LEU A 448 -13.20 -19.96 23.28
C LEU A 448 -12.63 -19.34 24.56
N ASN A 449 -13.39 -18.47 25.23
CA ASN A 449 -13.00 -17.84 26.50
C ASN A 449 -12.84 -18.83 27.66
N THR A 450 -13.34 -20.06 27.53
CA THR A 450 -13.11 -21.14 28.51
C THR A 450 -11.80 -21.90 28.27
N GLY A 451 -11.15 -21.66 27.13
CA GLY A 451 -9.93 -22.33 26.73
C GLY A 451 -8.67 -21.77 27.40
N VAL A 452 -7.66 -22.62 27.54
CA VAL A 452 -6.31 -22.21 27.96
C VAL A 452 -5.31 -22.23 26.80
N LYS A 453 -5.61 -23.00 25.76
CA LYS A 453 -4.79 -23.17 24.55
C LYS A 453 -5.69 -23.53 23.37
N ALA A 454 -5.30 -23.13 22.17
CA ALA A 454 -5.87 -23.61 20.90
C ALA A 454 -4.83 -24.47 20.18
N HIS A 455 -5.20 -25.69 19.75
CA HIS A 455 -4.33 -26.54 18.94
C HIS A 455 -4.82 -26.55 17.50
N VAL A 456 -4.06 -25.93 16.61
CA VAL A 456 -4.37 -25.82 15.19
C VAL A 456 -3.58 -26.88 14.45
N LYS A 457 -4.29 -27.83 13.83
CA LYS A 457 -3.70 -28.96 13.12
C LYS A 457 -4.21 -29.04 11.69
N GLY A 458 -3.28 -28.96 10.75
CA GLY A 458 -3.52 -29.14 9.33
C GLY A 458 -3.92 -30.57 9.01
N LYS A 459 -4.57 -30.74 7.85
CA LYS A 459 -4.94 -32.07 7.36
C LYS A 459 -3.69 -32.83 6.92
N GLU A 460 -3.49 -34.02 7.50
CA GLU A 460 -2.37 -34.91 7.19
C GLU A 460 -2.19 -35.11 5.68
N GLY A 461 -0.95 -34.95 5.21
CA GLY A 461 -0.57 -35.07 3.80
C GLY A 461 -1.02 -33.90 2.90
N VAL A 462 -1.63 -32.85 3.46
CA VAL A 462 -2.08 -31.67 2.71
C VAL A 462 -1.51 -30.39 3.31
N ASN A 463 -1.58 -30.24 4.63
CA ASN A 463 -1.08 -29.07 5.32
C ASN A 463 -0.36 -29.53 6.60
N ASN A 464 0.91 -29.16 6.74
CA ASN A 464 1.79 -29.58 7.83
C ASN A 464 1.69 -28.67 9.07
N THR A 465 0.68 -27.79 9.16
CA THR A 465 0.47 -26.95 10.34
C THR A 465 0.23 -27.84 11.55
N ASP A 466 1.00 -27.61 12.61
CA ASP A 466 0.82 -28.20 13.93
C ASP A 466 1.31 -27.15 14.93
N LEU A 467 0.39 -26.26 15.33
CA LEU A 467 0.67 -25.07 16.12
C LEU A 467 -0.21 -25.06 17.36
N THR A 468 0.41 -24.94 18.53
CA THR A 468 -0.30 -24.71 19.79
C THR A 468 -0.19 -23.24 20.14
N VAL A 469 -1.33 -22.56 20.31
CA VAL A 469 -1.44 -21.17 20.72
C VAL A 469 -1.87 -21.10 22.18
N SER A 470 -1.08 -20.45 23.03
CA SER A 470 -1.45 -20.16 24.42
C SER A 470 -2.44 -19.00 24.49
N LEU A 471 -3.49 -19.15 25.29
CA LEU A 471 -4.52 -18.13 25.50
C LEU A 471 -4.33 -17.42 26.84
N TYR A 472 -4.82 -16.19 26.92
CA TYR A 472 -4.73 -15.38 28.14
C TYR A 472 -5.47 -16.05 29.31
N PRO A 473 -4.89 -16.13 30.52
CA PRO A 473 -5.55 -16.71 31.68
C PRO A 473 -6.61 -15.74 32.26
N LEU A 474 -7.87 -15.92 31.85
CA LEU A 474 -9.01 -15.10 32.29
C LEU A 474 -9.17 -15.11 33.82
N LYS A 475 -9.40 -13.95 34.44
CA LYS A 475 -9.52 -13.81 35.90
C LYS A 475 -10.98 -13.74 36.33
N ASP A 476 -11.80 -12.96 35.62
CA ASP A 476 -13.22 -12.77 35.90
C ASP A 476 -14.06 -13.03 34.63
N PRO A 477 -14.49 -14.28 34.37
CA PRO A 477 -15.22 -14.65 33.15
C PRO A 477 -16.57 -13.94 32.96
N ASP A 478 -17.11 -13.33 34.01
CA ASP A 478 -18.37 -12.57 33.95
C ASP A 478 -18.15 -11.14 33.42
N LYS A 479 -16.91 -10.64 33.45
CA LYS A 479 -16.56 -9.26 33.06
C LYS A 479 -15.48 -9.15 32.00
N GLU A 480 -14.71 -10.20 31.80
CA GLU A 480 -13.55 -10.22 30.91
C GLU A 480 -13.79 -11.18 29.74
N ALA A 481 -13.16 -10.87 28.60
CA ALA A 481 -13.10 -11.72 27.42
C ALA A 481 -11.65 -11.80 26.90
N ILE A 482 -11.31 -12.94 26.30
CA ILE A 482 -10.02 -13.16 25.62
C ILE A 482 -10.16 -12.78 24.15
N PHE A 483 -11.25 -13.23 23.52
CA PHE A 483 -11.50 -12.97 22.10
C PHE A 483 -12.38 -11.73 21.87
N GLU A 484 -12.08 -11.01 20.81
CA GLU A 484 -12.86 -9.89 20.29
C GLU A 484 -13.87 -10.34 19.24
N ASN A 485 -15.06 -9.74 19.30
CA ASN A 485 -16.12 -9.88 18.32
C ASN A 485 -15.93 -8.88 17.18
N CYS A 486 -15.18 -9.28 16.16
CA CYS A 486 -14.91 -8.46 14.98
C CYS A 486 -16.07 -8.54 13.98
N VAL A 487 -16.92 -7.54 14.07
CA VAL A 487 -17.99 -7.25 13.12
C VAL A 487 -17.54 -6.14 12.17
N ALA A 488 -18.31 -5.79 11.14
CA ALA A 488 -17.89 -4.87 10.08
C ALA A 488 -17.91 -3.40 10.55
N ASP A 489 -17.11 -3.09 11.57
CA ASP A 489 -16.95 -1.79 12.20
C ASP A 489 -15.71 -1.02 11.72
N VAL A 490 -14.69 -1.72 11.22
CA VAL A 490 -13.54 -1.12 10.49
C VAL A 490 -13.12 -1.97 9.30
N ASN A 491 -13.22 -3.30 9.39
CA ASN A 491 -12.90 -4.24 8.32
C ASN A 491 -14.19 -4.76 7.67
N ILE A 492 -14.44 -4.39 6.41
CA ILE A 492 -15.61 -4.84 5.66
C ILE A 492 -15.17 -5.85 4.61
N PRO A 493 -15.66 -7.12 4.65
CA PRO A 493 -16.88 -7.59 5.32
C PRO A 493 -16.68 -8.14 6.74
N VAL A 494 -17.81 -8.39 7.44
CA VAL A 494 -17.86 -9.15 8.71
C VAL A 494 -17.14 -10.50 8.56
N GLY A 495 -16.57 -11.02 9.65
CA GLY A 495 -16.40 -12.46 9.72
C GLY A 495 -15.19 -13.04 10.43
N GLU A 496 -14.82 -12.55 11.61
CA GLU A 496 -13.82 -13.26 12.43
C GLU A 496 -14.04 -13.07 13.92
N VAL A 497 -13.36 -13.91 14.71
CA VAL A 497 -13.12 -13.65 16.13
C VAL A 497 -11.62 -13.79 16.34
N PHE A 498 -11.00 -12.85 17.05
CA PHE A 498 -9.55 -12.79 17.18
C PHE A 498 -9.11 -12.50 18.62
N THR A 499 -7.83 -12.74 18.92
CA THR A 499 -7.20 -12.41 20.20
C THR A 499 -5.72 -12.13 19.98
N SER A 500 -5.10 -11.33 20.86
CA SER A 500 -3.64 -11.35 21.00
C SER A 500 -3.22 -12.58 21.80
N PRO A 501 -2.35 -13.46 21.27
CA PRO A 501 -1.90 -14.65 21.99
C PRO A 501 -0.95 -14.32 23.15
N VAL A 502 -0.90 -15.22 24.14
CA VAL A 502 0.24 -15.29 25.06
C VAL A 502 1.40 -15.91 24.29
N LEU A 503 2.58 -15.27 24.29
CA LEU A 503 3.73 -15.78 23.55
C LEU A 503 4.27 -17.04 24.20
N GLN A 504 4.44 -17.05 25.53
CA GLN A 504 4.99 -18.20 26.24
C GLN A 504 4.14 -19.47 26.03
N GLY A 505 4.79 -20.54 25.58
CA GLY A 505 4.14 -21.82 25.28
C GLY A 505 3.30 -21.83 23.99
N THR A 506 3.36 -20.75 23.19
CA THR A 506 2.89 -20.77 21.79
C THR A 506 4.02 -21.32 20.91
N ASP A 507 3.88 -22.58 20.49
CA ASP A 507 4.95 -23.36 19.85
C ASP A 507 4.38 -24.18 18.69
N GLY A 508 5.17 -24.32 17.62
CA GLY A 508 4.87 -25.24 16.53
C GLY A 508 5.12 -24.66 15.15
N VAL A 509 4.55 -25.30 14.13
CA VAL A 509 4.75 -24.93 12.72
C VAL A 509 3.44 -24.42 12.13
N LEU A 510 3.48 -23.22 11.56
CA LEU A 510 2.48 -22.72 10.62
C LEU A 510 2.95 -23.06 9.20
N HIS A 511 2.08 -23.69 8.42
CA HIS A 511 2.37 -24.04 7.03
C HIS A 511 1.21 -23.67 6.12
N VAL A 512 1.50 -22.95 5.04
CA VAL A 512 0.53 -22.55 4.03
C VAL A 512 1.04 -22.90 2.64
N THR A 513 0.32 -23.77 1.95
CA THR A 513 0.73 -24.30 0.63
C THR A 513 0.82 -23.23 -0.45
N LYS A 514 -0.10 -22.25 -0.41
CA LYS A 514 -0.12 -21.10 -1.32
C LYS A 514 -0.86 -19.96 -0.65
N VAL A 515 -0.24 -18.78 -0.59
CA VAL A 515 -0.84 -17.55 -0.07
C VAL A 515 -0.29 -16.33 -0.83
N TYR A 516 -1.05 -15.25 -0.83
CA TYR A 516 -0.59 -13.95 -1.32
C TYR A 516 -0.55 -12.98 -0.15
N LEU A 517 0.62 -12.42 0.09
CA LEU A 517 0.85 -11.43 1.14
C LEU A 517 1.43 -10.20 0.45
N ASN A 518 0.87 -9.01 0.69
CA ASN A 518 1.39 -7.74 0.14
C ASN A 518 1.60 -7.77 -1.38
N GLY A 519 0.66 -8.38 -2.14
CA GLY A 519 0.74 -8.49 -3.61
C GLY A 519 1.75 -9.51 -4.13
N LEU A 520 2.42 -10.25 -3.25
CA LEU A 520 3.45 -11.23 -3.55
C LEU A 520 2.96 -12.65 -3.27
N GLN A 521 3.19 -13.58 -4.20
CA GLN A 521 2.87 -14.98 -4.01
C GLN A 521 3.92 -15.66 -3.14
N TYR A 522 3.48 -16.55 -2.24
CA TYR A 522 4.31 -17.50 -1.50
C TYR A 522 3.84 -18.93 -1.77
N LYS A 523 4.79 -19.82 -2.06
CA LYS A 523 4.56 -21.27 -2.24
C LYS A 523 5.16 -22.00 -1.05
N ASP A 524 4.41 -22.93 -0.46
CA ASP A 524 4.81 -23.74 0.70
C ASP A 524 5.50 -22.91 1.81
N LEU A 525 4.86 -21.80 2.19
CA LEU A 525 5.33 -20.93 3.27
C LEU A 525 5.32 -21.70 4.59
N THR A 526 6.46 -21.75 5.28
CA THR A 526 6.61 -22.33 6.61
C THR A 526 7.14 -21.29 7.58
N ILE A 527 6.56 -21.26 8.79
CA ILE A 527 7.06 -20.47 9.91
C ILE A 527 7.01 -21.34 11.17
N THR A 528 8.14 -21.49 11.84
CA THR A 528 8.27 -22.21 13.10
C THR A 528 8.31 -21.20 14.24
N PHE A 529 7.42 -21.37 15.21
CA PHE A 529 7.34 -20.55 16.41
C PHE A 529 7.91 -21.28 17.63
N LYS A 530 8.65 -20.54 18.45
CA LYS A 530 9.06 -20.93 19.79
C LYS A 530 8.75 -19.81 20.76
N ASP A 531 7.91 -20.13 21.75
CA ASP A 531 7.40 -19.16 22.73
C ASP A 531 6.89 -17.89 22.04
N GLY A 532 6.08 -18.08 21.00
CA GLY A 532 5.42 -17.03 20.24
C GLY A 532 6.32 -16.23 19.30
N MET A 533 7.64 -16.49 19.28
CA MET A 533 8.60 -15.81 18.41
C MET A 533 8.94 -16.67 17.19
N ILE A 534 9.12 -16.04 16.03
CA ILE A 534 9.62 -16.72 14.84
C ILE A 534 11.04 -17.23 15.09
N GLN A 535 11.24 -18.54 14.97
CA GLN A 535 12.54 -19.20 15.09
C GLN A 535 13.13 -19.56 13.72
N GLU A 536 12.30 -20.07 12.81
CA GLU A 536 12.69 -20.48 11.46
C GLU A 536 11.57 -20.15 10.47
N TYR A 537 11.94 -19.91 9.22
CA TYR A 537 10.99 -19.60 8.15
C TYR A 537 11.56 -19.98 6.78
N GLY A 538 10.68 -20.24 5.82
CA GLY A 538 11.06 -20.55 4.44
C GLY A 538 9.86 -20.58 3.50
N CYS A 539 10.15 -20.69 2.21
CA CYS A 539 9.16 -20.91 1.16
C CYS A 539 9.80 -21.70 0.00
N ALA A 540 9.03 -21.98 -1.05
CA ALA A 540 9.44 -22.76 -2.23
C ALA A 540 9.19 -21.97 -3.54
N ASN A 541 9.36 -20.65 -3.49
CA ASN A 541 9.19 -19.76 -4.64
C ASN A 541 10.29 -19.92 -5.70
N PHE A 542 11.52 -20.09 -5.23
CA PHE A 542 12.75 -20.17 -6.03
C PHE A 542 13.42 -21.54 -5.88
N ALA A 543 14.32 -21.87 -6.80
CA ALA A 543 15.09 -23.11 -6.72
C ALA A 543 16.17 -23.08 -5.62
N ASP A 544 16.67 -21.88 -5.29
CA ASP A 544 17.66 -21.67 -4.25
C ASP A 544 16.99 -21.39 -2.88
N GLU A 545 17.46 -22.07 -1.85
CA GLU A 545 16.92 -21.97 -0.49
C GLU A 545 17.26 -20.61 0.16
N ALA A 546 18.45 -20.06 -0.13
CA ALA A 546 18.84 -18.76 0.41
C ALA A 546 18.00 -17.62 -0.19
N GLU A 547 17.68 -17.68 -1.49
CA GLU A 547 16.72 -16.77 -2.13
C GLU A 547 15.32 -16.86 -1.47
N ASN A 548 14.81 -18.06 -1.22
CA ASN A 548 13.53 -18.25 -0.54
C ASN A 548 13.53 -17.66 0.87
N LYS A 549 14.61 -17.85 1.62
CA LYS A 549 14.75 -17.28 2.96
C LYS A 549 14.84 -15.75 2.91
N ALA A 550 15.63 -15.19 1.99
CA ALA A 550 15.74 -13.74 1.81
C ALA A 550 14.40 -13.11 1.43
N TYR A 551 13.62 -13.77 0.57
CA TYR A 551 12.29 -13.31 0.16
C TYR A 551 11.30 -13.22 1.33
N VAL A 552 11.30 -14.21 2.24
CA VAL A 552 10.45 -14.16 3.45
C VAL A 552 10.98 -13.12 4.45
N HIS A 553 12.30 -13.05 4.65
CA HIS A 553 12.91 -12.07 5.56
C HIS A 553 12.60 -10.62 5.16
N GLU A 554 12.69 -10.31 3.86
CA GLU A 554 12.39 -8.99 3.33
C GLU A 554 10.90 -8.65 3.42
N ASN A 555 10.03 -9.54 2.94
CA ASN A 555 8.65 -9.17 2.62
C ASN A 555 7.62 -9.60 3.70
N VAL A 556 7.99 -10.51 4.62
CA VAL A 556 7.15 -10.94 5.76
C VAL A 556 7.74 -10.43 7.08
N LEU A 557 9.05 -10.60 7.30
CA LEU A 557 9.70 -10.10 8.53
C LEU A 557 10.02 -8.59 8.45
N MET A 558 9.86 -7.95 7.29
CA MET A 558 10.15 -6.53 7.09
C MET A 558 11.57 -6.17 7.55
N HIS A 559 12.53 -7.06 7.28
CA HIS A 559 13.94 -6.97 7.68
C HIS A 559 14.24 -7.07 9.18
N HIS A 560 13.26 -7.42 10.01
CA HIS A 560 13.50 -7.74 11.42
C HIS A 560 14.14 -9.12 11.56
N GLU A 561 14.97 -9.31 12.60
CA GLU A 561 15.59 -10.60 12.88
C GLU A 561 14.55 -11.68 13.24
N THR A 562 13.49 -11.28 13.95
CA THR A 562 12.36 -12.10 14.34
C THR A 562 11.14 -11.21 14.59
N LEU A 563 9.94 -11.80 14.56
CA LEU A 563 8.68 -11.15 14.93
C LEU A 563 7.91 -12.04 15.91
N PRO A 564 7.12 -11.46 16.83
CA PRO A 564 6.16 -12.20 17.62
C PRO A 564 4.91 -12.55 16.79
N ILE A 565 4.15 -13.54 17.26
CA ILE A 565 2.75 -13.70 16.85
C ILE A 565 1.89 -12.62 17.52
N GLY A 566 1.36 -11.71 16.71
CA GLY A 566 0.54 -10.58 17.18
C GLY A 566 -0.93 -10.94 17.33
N GLU A 567 -1.40 -11.91 16.54
CA GLU A 567 -2.82 -12.29 16.47
C GLU A 567 -3.01 -13.78 16.21
N PHE A 568 -4.08 -14.33 16.81
CA PHE A 568 -4.71 -15.57 16.40
C PHE A 568 -6.20 -15.34 16.19
N ALA A 569 -6.72 -15.78 15.04
CA ALA A 569 -8.10 -15.54 14.66
C ALA A 569 -8.75 -16.72 13.93
N ILE A 570 -10.08 -16.74 13.98
CA ILE A 570 -10.92 -17.73 13.31
C ILE A 570 -11.94 -17.02 12.43
N GLY A 571 -11.75 -17.10 11.12
CA GLY A 571 -12.72 -16.66 10.13
C GLY A 571 -14.04 -17.44 10.20
N THR A 572 -15.15 -16.71 10.18
CA THR A 572 -16.54 -17.20 10.31
C THR A 572 -17.39 -16.92 9.06
N ASN A 573 -16.87 -16.19 8.07
CA ASN A 573 -17.62 -15.82 6.87
C ASN A 573 -17.69 -16.94 5.83
N THR A 574 -18.63 -17.86 6.07
CA THR A 574 -18.92 -18.94 5.13
C THR A 574 -19.50 -18.46 3.79
N THR A 575 -20.10 -17.26 3.73
CA THR A 575 -20.61 -16.68 2.48
C THR A 575 -19.46 -16.24 1.57
N ALA A 576 -18.47 -15.53 2.11
CA ALA A 576 -17.25 -15.18 1.38
C ALA A 576 -16.50 -16.44 0.93
N TYR A 577 -16.37 -17.44 1.81
CA TYR A 577 -15.80 -18.74 1.46
C TYR A 577 -16.54 -19.40 0.27
N ARG A 578 -17.88 -19.36 0.27
CA ARG A 578 -18.71 -19.91 -0.82
C ARG A 578 -18.54 -19.14 -2.13
N MET A 579 -18.53 -17.81 -2.09
CA MET A 579 -18.28 -16.98 -3.28
C MET A 579 -16.91 -17.33 -3.89
N ALA A 580 -15.87 -17.35 -3.07
CA ALA A 580 -14.52 -17.68 -3.50
C ALA A 580 -14.47 -19.02 -4.26
N ARG A 581 -15.18 -20.02 -3.74
CA ARG A 581 -15.29 -21.37 -4.31
C ARG A 581 -16.11 -21.45 -5.59
N ASP A 582 -17.27 -20.81 -5.59
CA ASP A 582 -18.22 -20.89 -6.70
C ASP A 582 -17.68 -20.19 -7.97
N TYR A 583 -16.85 -19.16 -7.78
CA TYR A 583 -16.17 -18.44 -8.85
C TYR A 583 -14.71 -18.86 -9.08
N GLN A 584 -14.12 -19.68 -8.20
CA GLN A 584 -12.73 -20.15 -8.26
C GLN A 584 -11.72 -18.98 -8.25
N ILE A 585 -11.91 -18.05 -7.31
CA ILE A 585 -11.15 -16.80 -7.18
C ILE A 585 -10.37 -16.73 -5.86
N GLU A 586 -10.23 -17.84 -5.14
CA GLU A 586 -9.60 -17.89 -3.82
C GLU A 586 -8.19 -17.30 -3.81
N ASP A 587 -7.45 -17.46 -4.91
CA ASP A 587 -6.07 -17.02 -5.04
C ASP A 587 -5.92 -15.59 -5.58
N THR A 588 -7.05 -14.90 -5.73
CA THR A 588 -7.12 -13.47 -6.09
C THR A 588 -7.80 -12.63 -5.01
N LEU A 589 -8.36 -13.25 -3.96
CA LEU A 589 -8.99 -12.50 -2.88
C LEU A 589 -7.94 -11.68 -2.11
N PRO A 590 -8.28 -10.44 -1.72
CA PRO A 590 -7.43 -9.66 -0.83
C PRO A 590 -7.44 -10.30 0.56
N ILE A 591 -6.39 -10.04 1.33
CA ILE A 591 -6.24 -10.55 2.71
C ILE A 591 -7.48 -10.21 3.54
N LEU A 592 -7.96 -8.96 3.43
CA LEU A 592 -9.20 -8.46 4.04
C LEU A 592 -10.40 -9.41 3.91
N ILE A 593 -10.59 -10.06 2.76
CA ILE A 593 -11.69 -11.00 2.56
C ILE A 593 -11.24 -12.42 2.93
N ALA A 594 -10.02 -12.80 2.57
CA ALA A 594 -9.49 -14.14 2.78
C ALA A 594 -9.45 -14.53 4.27
N GLU A 595 -9.01 -13.63 5.14
CA GLU A 595 -8.88 -13.83 6.59
C GLU A 595 -10.22 -14.16 7.25
N LYS A 596 -11.32 -13.59 6.73
CA LYS A 596 -12.68 -13.85 7.21
C LYS A 596 -13.17 -15.26 6.89
N THR A 597 -12.47 -16.02 6.03
CA THR A 597 -12.94 -17.34 5.56
C THR A 597 -12.41 -18.53 6.36
N GLY A 598 -11.36 -18.36 7.16
CA GLY A 598 -10.73 -19.46 7.89
C GLY A 598 -9.76 -19.01 8.97
N PRO A 599 -9.06 -19.96 9.64
CA PRO A 599 -8.07 -19.62 10.66
C PRO A 599 -6.92 -18.83 10.07
N HIS A 600 -6.49 -17.78 10.76
CA HIS A 600 -5.34 -16.96 10.37
C HIS A 600 -4.55 -16.51 11.59
N PHE A 601 -3.33 -16.04 11.31
CA PHE A 601 -2.35 -15.62 12.31
C PHE A 601 -1.62 -14.40 11.78
N ALA A 602 -1.42 -13.39 12.63
CA ALA A 602 -0.58 -12.26 12.27
C ALA A 602 0.81 -12.39 12.90
N VAL A 603 1.83 -12.08 12.12
CA VAL A 603 3.19 -11.86 12.63
C VAL A 603 3.48 -10.36 12.69
N GLY A 604 4.10 -9.91 13.80
CA GLY A 604 4.36 -8.50 14.08
C GLY A 604 3.56 -7.99 15.29
N ASP A 605 3.17 -6.72 15.25
CA ASP A 605 2.48 -6.03 16.34
C ASP A 605 1.08 -6.62 16.61
N THR A 606 0.55 -6.42 17.81
CA THR A 606 -0.83 -6.79 18.11
C THR A 606 -1.82 -5.88 17.37
N CYS A 607 -3.07 -6.33 17.21
CA CYS A 607 -4.16 -5.50 16.68
C CYS A 607 -4.45 -4.23 17.50
N TYR A 608 -3.91 -4.17 18.72
CA TYR A 608 -4.07 -3.04 19.64
C TYR A 608 -2.82 -2.15 19.69
N SER A 609 -1.91 -2.24 18.72
CA SER A 609 -0.69 -1.42 18.67
C SER A 609 -1.01 0.07 18.90
N HIS A 610 -0.36 0.67 19.90
CA HIS A 610 -0.57 2.04 20.40
C HIS A 610 -1.92 2.31 21.08
N ALA A 611 -2.78 1.30 21.23
CA ALA A 611 -4.08 1.38 21.88
C ALA A 611 -4.26 0.36 23.03
N GLU A 612 -3.20 -0.36 23.42
CA GLU A 612 -3.29 -1.47 24.37
C GLU A 612 -3.79 -1.04 25.76
N ASP A 613 -3.50 0.19 26.17
CA ASP A 613 -3.92 0.73 27.47
C ASP A 613 -5.34 1.35 27.43
N THR A 614 -6.00 1.38 26.26
CA THR A 614 -7.39 1.84 26.10
C THR A 614 -8.35 0.66 26.26
N PRO A 615 -9.25 0.65 27.27
CA PRO A 615 -10.23 -0.42 27.44
C PRO A 615 -11.13 -0.59 26.21
N VAL A 616 -11.21 -1.82 25.71
CA VAL A 616 -12.09 -2.22 24.60
C VAL A 616 -13.07 -3.24 25.14
N PHE A 617 -14.32 -3.17 24.69
CA PHE A 617 -15.39 -4.02 25.20
C PHE A 617 -16.10 -4.73 24.05
N ASN A 618 -16.38 -6.02 24.25
CA ASN A 618 -17.25 -6.76 23.37
C ASN A 618 -18.69 -6.23 23.46
N PRO A 619 -19.56 -6.54 22.47
CA PRO A 619 -20.96 -6.13 22.48
C PRO A 619 -21.79 -6.63 23.66
N ASP A 620 -21.33 -7.66 24.38
CA ASP A 620 -21.92 -8.16 25.63
C ASP A 620 -21.50 -7.36 26.88
N GLY A 621 -20.62 -6.38 26.71
CA GLY A 621 -20.11 -5.49 27.76
C GLY A 621 -18.87 -6.02 28.49
N LYS A 622 -18.30 -7.17 28.09
CA LYS A 622 -17.08 -7.70 28.70
C LYS A 622 -15.84 -7.00 28.14
N GLU A 623 -14.92 -6.64 29.03
CA GLU A 623 -13.65 -6.04 28.66
C GLU A 623 -12.73 -7.07 28.01
N ILE A 624 -12.12 -6.71 26.88
CA ILE A 624 -11.15 -7.56 26.21
C ILE A 624 -9.80 -7.34 26.89
N VAL A 625 -9.32 -8.38 27.58
CA VAL A 625 -8.10 -8.29 28.40
C VAL A 625 -6.83 -8.72 27.67
N ALA A 626 -6.96 -9.48 26.58
CA ALA A 626 -5.84 -9.96 25.77
C ALA A 626 -5.45 -8.91 24.71
N ARG A 627 -5.01 -7.73 25.16
CA ARG A 627 -4.59 -6.60 24.30
C ARG A 627 -3.08 -6.50 24.09
N ASP A 628 -2.31 -6.95 25.08
CA ASP A 628 -0.86 -7.02 25.02
C ASP A 628 -0.33 -8.43 25.27
N ASN A 629 0.94 -8.60 24.93
CA ASN A 629 1.71 -9.82 25.04
C ASN A 629 3.12 -9.47 25.55
N GLU A 630 3.98 -10.48 25.70
CA GLU A 630 5.29 -10.34 26.34
C GLU A 630 6.25 -9.40 25.59
N VAL A 631 5.97 -9.06 24.33
CA VAL A 631 6.74 -8.08 23.56
C VAL A 631 6.08 -6.70 23.57
N SER A 632 4.77 -6.62 23.26
CA SER A 632 4.05 -5.33 23.25
C SER A 632 3.97 -4.66 24.63
N ILE A 633 4.05 -5.43 25.73
CA ILE A 633 4.14 -4.87 27.09
C ILE A 633 5.42 -4.06 27.34
N LEU A 634 6.49 -4.32 26.58
CA LEU A 634 7.75 -3.60 26.70
C LEU A 634 7.61 -2.11 26.35
N ARG A 635 6.48 -1.69 25.75
CA ARG A 635 6.16 -0.28 25.47
C ARG A 635 6.22 0.59 26.72
N LYS A 636 5.94 0.00 27.90
CA LYS A 636 5.96 0.67 29.20
C LYS A 636 7.39 1.00 29.66
N GLU A 637 8.40 0.34 29.09
CA GLU A 637 9.81 0.58 29.34
C GLU A 637 10.45 1.35 28.17
N ASP A 638 10.26 0.86 26.95
CA ASP A 638 10.82 1.40 25.71
C ASP A 638 9.92 1.02 24.52
N PRO A 639 9.12 1.96 23.99
CA PRO A 639 8.27 1.74 22.82
C PRO A 639 8.99 1.16 21.60
N ALA A 640 10.28 1.46 21.42
CA ALA A 640 11.05 0.95 20.29
C ALA A 640 11.29 -0.57 20.37
N LYS A 641 11.12 -1.20 21.54
CA LYS A 641 11.22 -2.65 21.73
C LYS A 641 9.88 -3.39 21.57
N ALA A 642 8.78 -2.66 21.55
CA ALA A 642 7.43 -3.21 21.49
C ALA A 642 6.80 -3.14 20.09
N TYR A 643 7.13 -2.08 19.33
CA TYR A 643 6.48 -1.77 18.06
C TYR A 643 7.42 -1.98 16.87
N PHE A 644 7.14 -3.03 16.09
CA PHE A 644 7.81 -3.36 14.84
C PHE A 644 7.26 -2.58 13.65
N ASN A 645 6.07 -1.97 13.79
CA ASN A 645 5.36 -1.23 12.74
C ASN A 645 5.03 -2.13 11.54
N CYS A 646 4.71 -3.39 11.81
CA CYS A 646 4.21 -4.34 10.82
C CYS A 646 3.20 -5.29 11.47
N HIS A 647 2.21 -5.70 10.69
CA HIS A 647 1.23 -6.71 11.06
C HIS A 647 0.85 -7.42 9.76
N THR A 648 1.18 -8.71 9.65
CA THR A 648 0.97 -9.47 8.41
C THR A 648 0.12 -10.70 8.67
N ASP A 649 -1.12 -10.67 8.22
CA ASP A 649 -2.07 -11.79 8.33
C ASP A 649 -1.77 -12.92 7.35
N ILE A 650 -1.61 -14.11 7.91
CA ILE A 650 -1.31 -15.35 7.17
C ILE A 650 -2.49 -16.30 7.38
N THR A 651 -3.37 -16.33 6.38
CA THR A 651 -4.56 -17.21 6.41
C THR A 651 -4.22 -18.62 5.99
N ILE A 652 -4.66 -19.62 6.77
CA ILE A 652 -4.63 -21.02 6.36
C ILE A 652 -5.81 -21.26 5.41
N PRO A 653 -5.56 -21.58 4.13
CA PRO A 653 -6.63 -21.91 3.21
C PRO A 653 -7.30 -23.22 3.66
N ILE A 654 -8.61 -23.19 3.87
CA ILE A 654 -9.37 -24.41 4.23
C ILE A 654 -9.31 -25.38 3.03
N PRO A 655 -8.69 -26.58 3.14
CA PRO A 655 -8.44 -27.45 2.00
C PRO A 655 -9.71 -27.97 1.32
N ILE A 656 -9.62 -28.17 0.01
CA ILE A 656 -10.65 -28.85 -0.79
C ILE A 656 -10.62 -30.36 -0.50
N SER A 657 -11.74 -30.91 -0.03
CA SER A 657 -12.06 -32.31 -0.31
C SER A 657 -12.55 -32.38 -1.77
N ARG A 658 -11.71 -32.86 -2.69
CA ARG A 658 -12.15 -33.22 -4.05
C ARG A 658 -13.13 -34.41 -4.06
N SER A 659 -13.48 -34.95 -2.89
CA SER A 659 -14.26 -36.18 -2.72
C SER A 659 -15.76 -35.97 -2.49
N ARG A 660 -16.31 -34.75 -2.62
CA ARG A 660 -17.77 -34.53 -2.59
C ARG A 660 -18.39 -33.97 -3.87
N ILE A 661 -17.68 -34.04 -4.99
CA ILE A 661 -18.31 -34.03 -6.32
C ILE A 661 -18.46 -35.50 -6.77
N MET A 662 -19.27 -36.26 -6.05
CA MET A 662 -19.84 -37.50 -6.55
C MET A 662 -21.27 -37.66 -6.06
N ASN A 663 -22.18 -37.69 -7.02
CA ASN A 663 -23.51 -38.31 -6.95
C ASN A 663 -24.53 -37.71 -5.97
N SER A 664 -25.32 -36.77 -6.46
CA SER A 664 -26.78 -36.82 -6.24
C SER A 664 -27.58 -36.47 -7.51
N ALA A 665 -27.23 -37.11 -8.64
CA ALA A 665 -28.26 -37.47 -9.60
C ALA A 665 -29.09 -38.62 -8.99
N ARG A 666 -30.19 -38.31 -8.28
CA ARG A 666 -31.29 -39.26 -8.00
C ARG A 666 -32.63 -38.53 -7.80
N SER A 667 -33.42 -38.54 -8.87
CA SER A 667 -34.85 -38.94 -8.90
C SER A 667 -35.75 -38.52 -7.73
N ARG A 668 -36.54 -37.47 -7.90
CA ARG A 668 -37.96 -37.49 -8.33
C ARG A 668 -38.46 -36.07 -8.52
#